data_AF-A0A955F4X1-F1
#
_entry.id   AF-A0A955F4X1-F1
#
_cell.length_a   1.000
_cell.length_b   1.000
_cell.length_c   1.000
_cell.angle_alpha   90.00
_cell.angle_beta   90.00
_cell.angle_gamma   90.00
#
_symmetry.space_group_name_H-M   'P 1'
#
loop_
_entity.id
_entity.type
_entity.pdbx_description
1 polymer ?
#
loop_
_entity_poly.entity_id
_entity_poly.type
_entity_poly.pdbx_seq_one_letter_code
_entity_poly.pdbx_strand_id
1 'polypeptide(L)'
;MRLKTFAVAVAMLLMLVVSIPPENVRAGNGSVRTVGTTKFIDFCVSIRFTATAAQITNIQNAFTAANVILADATDGQFQFGNIDIVNNSGASRQAEVWINSGTGRAFATFGKFGVTGEHINLYYDSNFTSMPSADGDAYTIAHEFVHHLWGIADEYSGPGAGGTGDCEPTPGSATAEFCLMDNYFTRGGNAGAGTTYTLNELCVSANHDPDTDTFQHNRNMQSCWQTIAAHPTRSGTAPAGTPTSAAPMVTTPTYRLPAADRRFMLCIDRSGSMSTQDGGTGTPNRLDFAKQAAKIFVGLSRVGDRIGVVSFSDNVAVNLPITEIMGAGDQAAINAAIDSLATGGSTAIGSGLISSRDQFLSQMDKSCAQTIILLTDGQGNSGPSELTVIPSLVDNGISVISVAIGTNVSASNLQQVSSQTAGKLFLVRNSADLLGLFLGLFAESTGGGILARAPIAVTAGGTETVPVMVDSSTNEVAFAVTWPDSTDDLDLTVRSPSGAVYTLANAAGNPDLTAVSDTNSEILVVGGASIETGTWMVDVTGITVNTGTAEVAALSDAPGTALGVDTTKPEYTFPEPVIVQATVRFDGQSVVGSQVSGTFTRPDGSTGPITLFDDGSPASGDFIAADGNYSALFDSFQGSGLYSFDLNVVNTTGVVFAGEELFASIGVPANNFPVPPFTRFTSASAVVNGAPNAPLFSAATPCGQVLAATVGQTLSFPVSATSSTGGVGAMVTLSGNLPAGASTTPALPVTGQPASLTVNFDPPSGGTFTLTINAMDEMGTMSTCQVTVMATGGPTSNDNDDCDNCSVSDGRPGGWQALPILLAILGFLMWRARKIRVVE
;
A
#
# COMPACT_ATOMS: atom_id res chain seq x y z
N MET A 1 -33.39 0.47 46.82
CA MET A 1 -32.74 1.74 46.40
C MET A 1 -31.38 1.56 45.70
N ARG A 2 -30.65 0.44 45.87
CA ARG A 2 -29.37 0.16 45.18
C ARG A 2 -29.53 -0.35 43.73
N LEU A 3 -30.15 0.43 42.85
CA LEU A 3 -30.27 0.08 41.41
C LEU A 3 -30.07 1.26 40.45
N LYS A 4 -29.88 2.49 40.93
CA LYS A 4 -29.68 3.68 40.09
C LYS A 4 -28.22 4.12 39.93
N THR A 5 -27.31 3.66 40.78
CA THR A 5 -25.89 4.08 40.73
C THR A 5 -25.09 3.36 39.65
N PHE A 6 -25.45 2.12 39.30
CA PHE A 6 -24.73 1.34 38.28
C PHE A 6 -25.00 1.84 36.85
N ALA A 7 -26.23 2.31 36.59
CA ALA A 7 -26.62 2.85 35.29
C ALA A 7 -25.89 4.16 34.91
N VAL A 8 -25.48 4.96 35.90
CA VAL A 8 -24.76 6.23 35.66
C VAL A 8 -23.27 5.98 35.36
N ALA A 9 -22.66 4.99 36.01
CA ALA A 9 -21.27 4.61 35.73
C ALA A 9 -21.10 4.04 34.31
N VAL A 10 -22.03 3.19 33.85
CA VAL A 10 -22.02 2.64 32.49
C VAL A 10 -22.33 3.72 31.43
N ALA A 11 -23.21 4.68 31.74
CA ALA A 11 -23.51 5.79 30.82
C ALA A 11 -22.31 6.74 30.61
N MET A 12 -21.49 6.98 31.64
CA MET A 12 -20.28 7.81 31.48
C MET A 12 -19.14 7.10 30.73
N LEU A 13 -19.09 5.77 30.72
CA LEU A 13 -18.11 5.01 29.94
C LEU A 13 -18.44 4.99 28.43
N LEU A 14 -19.69 5.29 28.05
CA LEU A 14 -20.14 5.38 26.64
C LEU A 14 -19.99 6.78 26.02
N MET A 15 -19.59 7.79 26.78
CA MET A 15 -19.39 9.17 26.30
C MET A 15 -17.92 9.62 26.27
N LEU A 16 -16.98 8.67 26.31
CA LEU A 16 -15.57 8.91 25.99
C LEU A 16 -15.09 8.20 24.71
N VAL A 17 -16.02 7.91 23.79
CA VAL A 17 -15.67 7.89 22.36
C VAL A 17 -15.37 9.34 21.97
N VAL A 18 -14.13 9.78 22.25
CA VAL A 18 -13.57 10.92 21.54
C VAL A 18 -13.50 10.49 20.09
N SER A 19 -14.27 11.15 19.23
CA SER A 19 -14.17 10.99 17.78
C SER A 19 -12.85 11.60 17.32
N ILE A 20 -11.75 10.88 17.56
CA ILE A 20 -10.51 11.06 16.81
C ILE A 20 -10.91 10.77 15.36
N PRO A 21 -10.89 11.76 14.44
CA PRO A 21 -11.16 11.47 13.04
C PRO A 21 -10.10 10.48 12.55
N PRO A 22 -10.43 9.51 11.69
CA PRO A 22 -9.47 8.49 11.26
C PRO A 22 -8.20 9.17 10.73
N GLU A 23 -7.08 8.96 11.42
CA GLU A 23 -5.88 9.72 11.13
C GLU A 23 -5.32 9.29 9.77
N ASN A 24 -5.22 10.25 8.86
CA ASN A 24 -4.56 10.05 7.58
C ASN A 24 -3.10 9.66 7.86
N VAL A 25 -2.60 8.64 7.17
CA VAL A 25 -1.19 8.18 7.18
C VAL A 25 -0.24 9.37 7.02
N ARG A 26 0.56 9.73 8.04
CA ARG A 26 1.27 11.02 8.08
C ARG A 26 2.72 10.99 8.60
N ALA A 27 3.69 10.86 7.70
CA ALA A 27 5.11 11.18 7.94
C ALA A 27 5.95 11.46 6.68
N GLY A 28 5.33 11.96 5.61
CA GLY A 28 6.00 13.03 4.87
C GLY A 28 6.25 14.20 5.82
N ASN A 29 7.35 14.94 5.67
CA ASN A 29 7.71 16.00 6.63
C ASN A 29 6.77 17.22 6.59
N GLY A 30 5.74 17.21 5.74
CA GLY A 30 4.68 18.20 5.69
C GLY A 30 3.83 18.26 6.95
N SER A 31 3.92 19.38 7.66
CA SER A 31 3.11 19.68 8.86
C SER A 31 2.44 21.06 8.75
N VAL A 32 1.35 21.27 9.50
CA VAL A 32 0.58 22.53 9.47
C VAL A 32 0.36 23.06 10.89
N ARG A 33 1.18 24.02 11.31
CA ARG A 33 1.14 24.65 12.65
C ARG A 33 0.26 25.91 12.63
N THR A 34 -0.67 26.05 13.58
CA THR A 34 -1.52 27.24 13.68
C THR A 34 -0.90 28.28 14.62
N VAL A 35 -0.80 29.54 14.19
CA VAL A 35 -0.27 30.67 14.98
C VAL A 35 -1.25 31.84 14.88
N GLY A 36 -2.02 32.07 15.94
CA GLY A 36 -3.17 32.99 15.88
C GLY A 36 -4.26 32.43 14.98
N THR A 37 -4.64 33.17 13.95
CA THR A 37 -5.60 32.73 12.91
C THR A 37 -4.93 32.09 11.70
N THR A 38 -3.64 32.36 11.45
CA THR A 38 -2.91 31.87 10.28
C THR A 38 -2.28 30.50 10.54
N LYS A 39 -2.30 29.65 9.52
CA LYS A 39 -1.74 28.30 9.49
C LYS A 39 -0.48 28.32 8.64
N PHE A 40 0.63 27.88 9.22
CA PHE A 40 1.90 27.79 8.55
C PHE A 40 2.17 26.35 8.12
N ILE A 41 2.45 26.18 6.85
CA ILE A 41 2.75 24.92 6.18
C ILE A 41 4.28 24.76 6.21
N ASP A 42 4.78 23.88 7.06
CA ASP A 42 6.20 23.54 7.15
C ASP A 42 6.46 22.25 6.35
N PHE A 43 7.50 22.20 5.51
CA PHE A 43 7.76 21.05 4.63
C PHE A 43 9.23 20.87 4.21
N CYS A 44 9.55 19.67 3.69
CA CYS A 44 10.85 19.35 3.11
C CYS A 44 10.82 19.35 1.57
N VAL A 45 11.92 19.76 0.95
CA VAL A 45 12.12 19.77 -0.51
C VAL A 45 13.34 18.92 -0.86
N SER A 46 13.17 17.96 -1.77
CA SER A 46 14.21 17.05 -2.25
C SER A 46 14.69 17.46 -3.63
N ILE A 47 15.89 18.04 -3.73
CA ILE A 47 16.52 18.30 -5.03
C ILE A 47 17.17 16.99 -5.51
N ARG A 48 16.69 16.47 -6.65
CA ARG A 48 17.02 15.15 -7.20
C ARG A 48 18.30 15.14 -8.04
N PHE A 49 19.11 16.20 -7.93
CA PHE A 49 20.40 16.40 -8.60
C PHE A 49 21.31 17.28 -7.73
N THR A 50 22.61 17.35 -8.06
CA THR A 50 23.54 18.29 -7.41
C THR A 50 23.31 19.72 -7.92
N ALA A 51 22.45 20.48 -7.25
CA ALA A 51 22.23 21.89 -7.56
C ALA A 51 23.38 22.78 -7.07
N THR A 52 23.72 23.80 -7.85
CA THR A 52 24.63 24.86 -7.43
C THR A 52 23.95 25.85 -6.47
N ALA A 53 24.73 26.62 -5.71
CA ALA A 53 24.19 27.62 -4.79
C ALA A 53 23.25 28.64 -5.46
N ALA A 54 23.52 29.03 -6.71
CA ALA A 54 22.66 29.93 -7.47
C ALA A 54 21.30 29.29 -7.80
N GLN A 55 21.28 27.99 -8.15
CA GLN A 55 20.04 27.26 -8.42
C GLN A 55 19.20 27.11 -7.14
N ILE A 56 19.84 26.86 -5.99
CA ILE A 56 19.18 26.84 -4.68
C ILE A 56 18.57 28.22 -4.36
N THR A 57 19.27 29.33 -4.64
CA THR A 57 18.70 30.68 -4.47
C THR A 57 17.51 30.93 -5.40
N ASN A 58 17.53 30.47 -6.65
CA ASN A 58 16.36 30.56 -7.54
C ASN A 58 15.15 29.78 -6.98
N ILE A 59 15.38 28.58 -6.46
CA ILE A 59 14.35 27.74 -5.81
C ILE A 59 13.75 28.47 -4.59
N GLN A 60 14.58 29.06 -3.74
CA GLN A 60 14.14 29.85 -2.58
C GLN A 60 13.35 31.10 -3.00
N ASN A 61 13.72 31.76 -4.10
CA ASN A 61 12.96 32.91 -4.62
C ASN A 61 11.57 32.48 -5.14
N ALA A 62 11.50 31.38 -5.90
CA ALA A 62 10.25 30.86 -6.45
C ALA A 62 9.26 30.43 -5.34
N PHE A 63 9.71 29.67 -4.33
CA PHE A 63 8.87 29.35 -3.17
C PHE A 63 8.45 30.59 -2.36
N THR A 64 9.28 31.64 -2.31
CA THR A 64 8.93 32.89 -1.62
C THR A 64 7.82 33.65 -2.35
N ALA A 65 7.83 33.65 -3.68
CA ALA A 65 6.76 34.23 -4.49
C ALA A 65 5.48 33.35 -4.46
N ALA A 66 5.61 32.02 -4.54
CA ALA A 66 4.47 31.10 -4.47
C ALA A 66 3.72 31.19 -3.13
N ASN A 67 4.44 31.44 -2.04
CA ASN A 67 3.87 31.76 -0.73
C ASN A 67 2.98 33.02 -0.76
N VAL A 68 3.31 34.04 -1.57
CA VAL A 68 2.46 35.23 -1.70
C VAL A 68 1.15 34.86 -2.38
N ILE A 69 1.21 34.10 -3.47
CA ILE A 69 0.03 33.65 -4.23
C ILE A 69 -0.88 32.77 -3.36
N LEU A 70 -0.32 31.79 -2.63
CA LEU A 70 -1.08 30.92 -1.73
C LEU A 70 -1.65 31.66 -0.50
N ALA A 71 -0.92 32.64 0.01
CA ALA A 71 -1.41 33.47 1.11
C ALA A 71 -2.61 34.31 0.68
N ASP A 72 -2.52 34.94 -0.49
CA ASP A 72 -3.61 35.71 -1.11
C ASP A 72 -4.83 34.79 -1.32
N ALA A 73 -4.64 33.65 -2.00
CA ALA A 73 -5.68 32.67 -2.35
C ALA A 73 -6.34 31.94 -1.18
N THR A 74 -6.01 32.31 0.05
CA THR A 74 -6.60 31.78 1.27
C THR A 74 -7.04 32.88 2.26
N ASP A 75 -7.18 34.14 1.84
CA ASP A 75 -7.40 35.32 2.69
C ASP A 75 -6.37 35.42 3.86
N GLY A 76 -5.14 34.99 3.62
CA GLY A 76 -4.05 34.93 4.61
C GLY A 76 -4.18 33.83 5.66
N GLN A 77 -5.12 32.89 5.50
CA GLN A 77 -5.33 31.78 6.42
C GLN A 77 -4.24 30.71 6.33
N PHE A 78 -3.60 30.52 5.17
CA PHE A 78 -2.50 29.58 4.98
C PHE A 78 -1.27 30.27 4.36
N GLN A 79 -0.08 29.96 4.88
CA GLN A 79 1.19 30.50 4.39
C GLN A 79 2.26 29.40 4.47
N PHE A 80 3.27 29.40 3.60
CA PHE A 80 4.47 28.60 3.78
C PHE A 80 5.27 29.08 5.00
N GLY A 81 5.80 28.14 5.76
CA GLY A 81 6.48 28.35 7.03
C GLY A 81 7.96 28.05 6.96
N ASN A 82 8.37 26.93 7.55
CA ASN A 82 9.73 26.42 7.45
C ASN A 82 9.86 25.54 6.19
N ILE A 83 10.89 25.79 5.37
CA ILE A 83 11.15 25.02 4.16
C ILE A 83 12.57 24.45 4.26
N ASP A 84 12.67 23.14 4.50
CA ASP A 84 13.93 22.43 4.69
C ASP A 84 14.36 21.83 3.33
N ILE A 85 15.32 22.48 2.65
CA ILE A 85 15.74 22.12 1.28
C ILE A 85 17.00 21.24 1.33
N VAL A 86 16.86 19.99 0.87
CA VAL A 86 17.95 19.00 0.82
C VAL A 86 18.50 18.93 -0.61
N ASN A 87 19.80 19.18 -0.78
CA ASN A 87 20.47 19.12 -2.08
C ASN A 87 21.02 17.71 -2.37
N ASN A 88 20.96 17.26 -3.63
CA ASN A 88 21.38 15.91 -4.06
C ASN A 88 20.82 14.78 -3.15
N SER A 89 19.52 14.84 -2.90
CA SER A 89 18.89 14.19 -1.77
C SER A 89 18.43 12.76 -2.04
N GLY A 90 18.92 11.82 -1.21
CA GLY A 90 18.34 10.48 -1.08
C GLY A 90 17.02 10.47 -0.30
N ALA A 91 16.66 11.55 0.41
CA ALA A 91 15.40 11.68 1.15
C ALA A 91 14.22 11.96 0.19
N SER A 92 13.93 11.02 -0.70
CA SER A 92 12.87 11.08 -1.70
C SER A 92 11.49 11.03 -1.04
N ARG A 93 11.15 9.89 -0.42
CA ARG A 93 9.80 9.58 0.10
C ARG A 93 9.33 10.46 1.27
N GLN A 94 10.22 11.13 1.98
CA GLN A 94 9.88 11.98 3.14
C GLN A 94 9.83 13.49 2.82
N ALA A 95 10.08 13.90 1.57
CA ALA A 95 9.87 15.28 1.12
C ALA A 95 8.45 15.49 0.59
N GLU A 96 7.94 16.73 0.62
CA GLU A 96 6.65 17.08 0.01
C GLU A 96 6.81 17.52 -1.46
N VAL A 97 8.02 17.94 -1.83
CA VAL A 97 8.33 18.42 -3.18
C VAL A 97 9.63 17.78 -3.69
N TRP A 98 9.61 17.26 -4.91
CA TRP A 98 10.78 16.84 -5.67
C TRP A 98 11.13 17.91 -6.71
N ILE A 99 12.41 18.25 -6.85
CA ILE A 99 12.91 19.11 -7.92
C ILE A 99 13.89 18.29 -8.78
N ASN A 100 13.40 17.87 -9.93
CA ASN A 100 14.13 17.12 -10.95
C ASN A 100 15.01 18.06 -11.79
N SER A 101 16.07 17.54 -12.41
CA SER A 101 16.87 18.30 -13.39
C SER A 101 16.20 18.31 -14.77
N GLY A 102 16.50 19.29 -15.61
CA GLY A 102 15.98 19.37 -16.96
C GLY A 102 14.57 19.98 -17.04
N THR A 103 13.90 19.74 -18.17
CA THR A 103 12.53 20.19 -18.45
C THR A 103 11.52 19.06 -18.28
N GLY A 104 10.37 19.38 -17.67
CA GLY A 104 9.18 18.53 -17.61
C GLY A 104 7.92 19.36 -17.39
N ARG A 105 6.79 18.70 -17.08
CA ARG A 105 5.59 19.36 -16.54
C ARG A 105 5.52 19.12 -15.04
N ALA A 106 4.94 20.06 -14.31
CA ALA A 106 4.65 19.84 -12.91
C ALA A 106 3.47 18.85 -12.75
N PHE A 107 3.34 18.27 -11.54
CA PHE A 107 2.25 17.38 -11.16
C PHE A 107 2.25 17.15 -9.64
N ALA A 108 1.06 17.08 -9.03
CA ALA A 108 0.88 16.90 -7.59
C ALA A 108 -0.11 15.77 -7.26
N THR A 109 0.15 15.05 -6.15
CA THR A 109 -0.73 13.96 -5.72
C THR A 109 -1.84 14.45 -4.79
N PHE A 110 -3.08 14.36 -5.25
CA PHE A 110 -4.27 15.00 -4.69
C PHE A 110 -4.54 14.69 -3.21
N GLY A 111 -4.40 15.70 -2.35
CA GLY A 111 -4.71 15.67 -0.91
C GLY A 111 -3.66 14.96 -0.04
N LYS A 112 -2.58 14.45 -0.65
CA LYS A 112 -1.59 13.58 0.00
C LYS A 112 -0.44 14.32 0.70
N PHE A 113 -0.49 15.64 0.91
CA PHE A 113 0.52 16.34 1.73
C PHE A 113 0.65 15.69 3.12
N GLY A 114 1.87 15.47 3.56
CA GLY A 114 2.27 14.76 4.76
C GLY A 114 2.29 13.24 4.62
N VAL A 115 1.99 12.65 3.45
CA VAL A 115 1.99 11.19 3.24
C VAL A 115 3.34 10.74 2.66
N THR A 116 3.95 9.69 3.23
CA THR A 116 5.23 9.15 2.74
C THR A 116 5.10 8.62 1.30
N GLY A 117 6.01 9.03 0.42
CA GLY A 117 6.06 8.63 -0.98
C GLY A 117 5.18 9.46 -1.92
N GLU A 118 4.51 10.49 -1.40
CA GLU A 118 3.56 11.32 -2.12
C GLU A 118 4.07 12.76 -2.21
N HIS A 119 4.06 13.32 -3.42
CA HIS A 119 4.91 14.47 -3.76
C HIS A 119 4.30 15.39 -4.80
N ILE A 120 4.69 16.65 -4.74
CA ILE A 120 4.70 17.56 -5.89
C ILE A 120 5.99 17.32 -6.69
N ASN A 121 5.88 17.05 -7.99
CA ASN A 121 7.02 16.97 -8.90
C ASN A 121 7.20 18.29 -9.64
N LEU A 122 8.39 18.87 -9.57
CA LEU A 122 8.80 20.07 -10.32
C LEU A 122 10.09 19.78 -11.09
N TYR A 123 10.37 20.59 -12.12
CA TYR A 123 11.53 20.43 -13.01
C TYR A 123 12.31 21.74 -13.05
N TYR A 124 13.63 21.67 -12.86
CA TYR A 124 14.45 22.86 -12.64
C TYR A 124 14.36 23.86 -13.80
N ASP A 125 14.53 23.39 -15.03
CA ASP A 125 14.54 24.29 -16.20
C ASP A 125 13.14 24.83 -16.48
N SER A 126 12.09 24.01 -16.32
CA SER A 126 10.70 24.43 -16.54
C SER A 126 10.19 25.42 -15.51
N ASN A 127 10.39 25.16 -14.21
CA ASN A 127 9.69 25.83 -13.11
C ASN A 127 10.55 26.80 -12.29
N PHE A 128 11.83 26.99 -12.63
CA PHE A 128 12.77 27.86 -11.89
C PHE A 128 13.73 28.65 -12.79
N THR A 129 13.50 28.67 -14.12
CA THR A 129 14.34 29.42 -15.07
C THR A 129 13.60 30.07 -16.25
N SER A 130 12.33 29.74 -16.51
CA SER A 130 11.76 29.87 -17.86
C SER A 130 10.74 31.00 -18.07
N MET A 131 10.00 31.41 -17.02
CA MET A 131 8.84 32.29 -17.17
C MET A 131 9.24 33.78 -17.32
N PRO A 132 8.86 34.47 -18.41
CA PRO A 132 9.21 35.88 -18.62
C PRO A 132 8.27 36.87 -17.91
N SER A 133 7.19 36.40 -17.30
CA SER A 133 6.37 37.14 -16.33
C SER A 133 6.77 36.75 -14.91
N ALA A 134 6.83 37.73 -14.00
CA ALA A 134 7.45 37.59 -12.67
C ALA A 134 6.86 36.47 -11.79
N ASP A 135 5.61 36.09 -12.05
CA ASP A 135 4.80 35.24 -11.17
C ASP A 135 4.55 33.83 -11.74
N GLY A 136 4.99 33.52 -12.98
CA GLY A 136 4.63 32.26 -13.67
C GLY A 136 5.21 30.98 -13.02
N ASP A 137 6.50 31.01 -12.69
CA ASP A 137 7.18 29.92 -11.95
C ASP A 137 6.52 29.72 -10.57
N ALA A 138 6.11 30.82 -9.93
CA ALA A 138 5.49 30.85 -8.61
C ALA A 138 4.03 30.35 -8.61
N TYR A 139 3.24 30.69 -9.63
CA TYR A 139 1.85 30.24 -9.77
C TYR A 139 1.79 28.73 -9.89
N THR A 140 2.68 28.13 -10.71
CA THR A 140 2.78 26.66 -10.83
C THR A 140 3.01 26.02 -9.46
N ILE A 141 3.97 26.52 -8.67
CA ILE A 141 4.26 25.99 -7.34
C ILE A 141 3.06 26.11 -6.40
N ALA A 142 2.29 27.20 -6.47
CA ALA A 142 1.11 27.42 -5.62
C ALA A 142 -0.08 26.53 -6.02
N HIS A 143 -0.37 26.41 -7.32
CA HIS A 143 -1.43 25.57 -7.91
C HIS A 143 -1.23 24.09 -7.54
N GLU A 144 -0.03 23.56 -7.80
CA GLU A 144 0.36 22.19 -7.42
C GLU A 144 0.28 21.97 -5.90
N PHE A 145 0.58 23.01 -5.11
CA PHE A 145 0.47 22.93 -3.65
C PHE A 145 -0.97 22.73 -3.17
N VAL A 146 -1.96 23.35 -3.81
CA VAL A 146 -3.35 23.25 -3.33
C VAL A 146 -4.03 21.95 -3.77
N HIS A 147 -3.62 21.36 -4.91
CA HIS A 147 -3.88 19.94 -5.20
C HIS A 147 -3.34 19.05 -4.08
N HIS A 148 -2.05 19.16 -3.76
CA HIS A 148 -1.39 18.29 -2.79
C HIS A 148 -1.92 18.48 -1.36
N LEU A 149 -2.21 19.72 -0.96
CA LEU A 149 -2.60 20.09 0.39
C LEU A 149 -4.07 19.79 0.70
N TRP A 150 -4.98 19.82 -0.27
CA TRP A 150 -6.42 19.65 0.01
C TRP A 150 -7.16 18.63 -0.86
N GLY A 151 -6.58 18.17 -1.97
CA GLY A 151 -7.30 17.31 -2.91
C GLY A 151 -8.34 18.07 -3.75
N ILE A 152 -8.20 19.40 -3.79
CA ILE A 152 -8.84 20.26 -4.79
C ILE A 152 -8.35 19.80 -6.17
N ALA A 153 -9.25 19.68 -7.12
CA ALA A 153 -8.92 19.44 -8.51
C ALA A 153 -9.18 20.70 -9.36
N ASP A 154 -8.95 20.57 -10.65
CA ASP A 154 -9.05 21.67 -11.61
C ASP A 154 -10.48 22.15 -11.84
N GLU A 155 -10.66 23.46 -11.94
CA GLU A 155 -11.94 24.09 -12.28
C GLU A 155 -12.11 24.28 -13.80
N TYR A 156 -11.52 23.38 -14.59
CA TYR A 156 -11.67 23.32 -16.05
C TYR A 156 -11.82 21.87 -16.54
N SER A 157 -12.35 21.71 -17.76
CA SER A 157 -12.70 20.43 -18.37
C SER A 157 -11.59 19.84 -19.26
N GLY A 158 -10.64 19.14 -18.63
CA GLY A 158 -9.69 18.24 -19.30
C GLY A 158 -8.35 18.87 -19.75
N PRO A 159 -7.28 18.06 -19.94
CA PRO A 159 -5.95 18.53 -20.36
C PRO A 159 -5.88 19.00 -21.83
N GLY A 160 -7.02 19.08 -22.52
CA GLY A 160 -7.10 19.63 -23.88
C GLY A 160 -7.32 21.13 -23.82
N ALA A 161 -6.36 21.92 -24.30
CA ALA A 161 -6.44 23.39 -24.36
C ALA A 161 -7.74 23.85 -25.07
N GLY A 162 -8.79 24.12 -24.30
CA GLY A 162 -10.17 23.96 -24.79
C GLY A 162 -11.22 24.43 -23.82
N GLY A 163 -11.23 23.87 -22.60
CA GLY A 163 -12.16 24.19 -21.53
C GLY A 163 -12.14 25.67 -21.14
N THR A 164 -13.27 26.13 -20.61
CA THR A 164 -13.38 27.36 -19.82
C THR A 164 -13.11 27.04 -18.35
N GLY A 165 -12.66 28.05 -17.60
CA GLY A 165 -12.51 27.97 -16.15
C GLY A 165 -13.67 28.70 -15.49
N ASP A 166 -14.79 28.02 -15.26
CA ASP A 166 -16.09 28.66 -14.98
C ASP A 166 -16.27 29.08 -13.51
N CYS A 167 -15.21 29.63 -12.93
CA CYS A 167 -15.22 30.35 -11.66
C CYS A 167 -15.76 31.80 -11.77
N GLU A 168 -16.41 32.16 -12.89
CA GLU A 168 -16.71 33.56 -13.25
C GLU A 168 -18.02 34.11 -12.67
N PRO A 169 -18.00 35.20 -11.88
CA PRO A 169 -19.18 36.01 -11.61
C PRO A 169 -19.53 36.93 -12.80
N THR A 170 -20.15 36.35 -13.83
CA THR A 170 -20.74 36.96 -15.05
C THR A 170 -19.80 37.58 -16.11
N PRO A 171 -20.00 37.25 -17.41
CA PRO A 171 -19.23 37.81 -18.51
C PRO A 171 -19.37 39.33 -18.64
N GLY A 172 -18.25 40.06 -18.53
CA GLY A 172 -18.16 41.48 -18.88
C GLY A 172 -17.38 42.39 -17.95
N SER A 173 -16.70 41.86 -16.92
CA SER A 173 -15.78 42.66 -16.10
C SER A 173 -14.55 43.12 -16.90
N ALA A 174 -14.06 44.33 -16.62
CA ALA A 174 -12.76 44.82 -17.12
C ALA A 174 -11.57 44.28 -16.31
N THR A 175 -11.85 43.61 -15.18
CA THR A 175 -10.91 42.85 -14.35
C THR A 175 -11.60 41.54 -14.00
N ALA A 176 -11.34 40.49 -14.77
CA ALA A 176 -11.72 39.14 -14.40
C ALA A 176 -10.75 38.66 -13.30
N GLU A 177 -11.32 38.29 -12.16
CA GLU A 177 -10.64 37.55 -11.10
C GLU A 177 -10.82 36.06 -11.45
N PHE A 178 -9.74 35.37 -11.82
CA PHE A 178 -9.81 33.94 -12.17
C PHE A 178 -9.11 33.09 -11.10
N CYS A 179 -9.42 31.80 -11.10
CA CYS A 179 -9.04 30.86 -10.05
C CYS A 179 -7.54 30.52 -10.06
N LEU A 180 -7.00 30.13 -8.90
CA LEU A 180 -5.74 29.40 -8.79
C LEU A 180 -5.83 27.99 -9.44
N MET A 181 -7.03 27.52 -9.81
CA MET A 181 -7.30 26.21 -10.43
C MET A 181 -7.76 26.28 -11.90
N ASP A 182 -7.32 27.30 -12.65
CA ASP A 182 -7.74 27.56 -14.04
C ASP A 182 -6.57 27.40 -15.04
N ASN A 183 -6.82 26.74 -16.17
CA ASN A 183 -5.87 26.54 -17.26
C ASN A 183 -5.60 27.81 -18.11
N TYR A 184 -6.45 28.84 -18.02
CA TYR A 184 -6.54 29.89 -19.06
C TYR A 184 -5.25 30.68 -19.37
N PHE A 185 -4.23 30.63 -18.48
CA PHE A 185 -2.88 31.13 -18.77
C PHE A 185 -2.31 30.63 -20.10
N THR A 186 -2.64 29.40 -20.52
CA THR A 186 -2.27 28.82 -21.83
C THR A 186 -2.72 29.67 -23.02
N ARG A 187 -3.85 30.37 -22.89
CA ARG A 187 -4.59 30.98 -24.01
C ARG A 187 -4.53 32.51 -24.06
N GLY A 188 -4.29 33.18 -22.93
CA GLY A 188 -4.33 34.64 -22.83
C GLY A 188 -2.99 35.37 -22.95
N GLY A 189 -1.87 34.78 -22.51
CA GLY A 189 -0.63 35.50 -22.16
C GLY A 189 0.04 36.35 -23.27
N ASN A 190 -0.24 36.08 -24.55
CA ASN A 190 0.31 36.82 -25.69
C ASN A 190 -0.66 37.88 -26.28
N ALA A 191 -1.90 37.96 -25.80
CA ALA A 191 -2.93 38.88 -26.29
C ALA A 191 -3.13 40.07 -25.33
N GLY A 192 -2.11 40.93 -25.24
CA GLY A 192 -1.99 41.95 -24.19
C GLY A 192 -3.19 42.88 -24.03
N ALA A 193 -4.00 42.62 -22.99
CA ALA A 193 -5.17 43.41 -22.59
C ALA A 193 -5.20 43.80 -21.09
N GLY A 194 -4.23 43.34 -20.30
CA GLY A 194 -4.06 43.69 -18.88
C GLY A 194 -2.59 43.78 -18.49
N THR A 195 -2.25 44.67 -17.55
CA THR A 195 -0.86 44.92 -17.09
C THR A 195 -0.63 44.52 -15.63
N THR A 196 -1.62 43.86 -15.02
CA THR A 196 -1.63 43.44 -13.62
C THR A 196 -2.45 42.16 -13.56
N TYR A 197 -1.88 41.10 -13.02
CA TYR A 197 -2.55 39.82 -12.84
C TYR A 197 -3.07 39.73 -11.40
N THR A 198 -4.31 39.29 -11.23
CA THR A 198 -4.98 39.04 -9.94
C THR A 198 -5.56 37.63 -9.97
N LEU A 199 -4.66 36.66 -10.14
CA LEU A 199 -4.92 35.24 -10.39
C LEU A 199 -4.58 34.46 -9.13
N ASN A 200 -5.19 34.92 -8.05
CA ASN A 200 -4.67 34.79 -6.69
C ASN A 200 -5.77 34.29 -5.75
N GLU A 201 -6.79 33.58 -6.24
CA GLU A 201 -7.99 33.24 -5.45
C GLU A 201 -8.56 31.85 -5.72
N LEU A 202 -9.23 31.27 -4.73
CA LEU A 202 -9.95 30.00 -4.84
C LEU A 202 -11.46 30.21 -4.88
N CYS A 203 -12.18 29.40 -5.66
CA CYS A 203 -13.62 29.58 -5.82
C CYS A 203 -14.40 29.23 -4.54
N VAL A 204 -15.53 29.91 -4.36
CA VAL A 204 -16.53 29.66 -3.32
C VAL A 204 -17.82 29.10 -3.93
N SER A 205 -18.74 28.64 -3.08
CA SER A 205 -20.07 28.15 -3.50
C SER A 205 -20.95 29.18 -4.23
N ALA A 206 -20.51 30.45 -4.31
CA ALA A 206 -21.18 31.51 -5.06
C ALA A 206 -20.63 31.70 -6.49
N ASN A 207 -19.48 31.12 -6.82
CA ASN A 207 -18.82 31.19 -8.13
C ASN A 207 -18.09 29.88 -8.51
N HIS A 208 -18.66 28.73 -8.14
CA HIS A 208 -18.20 27.40 -8.58
C HIS A 208 -19.25 26.82 -9.51
N ASP A 209 -18.83 26.25 -10.64
CA ASP A 209 -19.77 25.70 -11.61
C ASP A 209 -20.37 24.36 -11.11
N PRO A 210 -21.71 24.21 -11.08
CA PRO A 210 -22.37 22.99 -10.65
C PRO A 210 -22.68 21.98 -11.77
N ASP A 211 -22.29 22.22 -13.04
CA ASP A 211 -22.88 21.53 -14.20
C ASP A 211 -22.22 20.21 -14.65
N THR A 212 -21.20 19.76 -13.91
CA THR A 212 -20.47 18.47 -14.07
C THR A 212 -19.43 18.40 -15.20
N ASP A 213 -18.93 19.52 -15.73
CA ASP A 213 -17.81 19.51 -16.67
C ASP A 213 -16.41 19.62 -16.00
N THR A 214 -16.24 20.42 -14.93
CA THR A 214 -14.94 20.61 -14.26
C THR A 214 -14.46 19.37 -13.49
N PHE A 215 -13.14 19.16 -13.39
CA PHE A 215 -12.59 18.07 -12.57
C PHE A 215 -12.90 18.25 -11.08
N GLN A 216 -12.90 19.48 -10.56
CA GLN A 216 -13.27 19.80 -9.18
C GLN A 216 -14.72 19.42 -8.90
N HIS A 217 -15.66 19.72 -9.80
CA HIS A 217 -17.04 19.29 -9.63
C HIS A 217 -17.16 17.76 -9.70
N ASN A 218 -16.56 17.12 -10.70
CA ASN A 218 -16.64 15.65 -10.85
C ASN A 218 -16.00 14.89 -9.68
N ARG A 219 -14.90 15.39 -9.12
CA ARG A 219 -14.18 14.76 -8.00
C ARG A 219 -14.81 15.04 -6.64
N ASN A 220 -15.18 16.30 -6.38
CA ASN A 220 -15.53 16.78 -5.04
C ASN A 220 -17.00 17.26 -4.90
N MET A 221 -17.72 17.47 -6.01
CA MET A 221 -19.11 18.00 -6.07
C MET A 221 -19.32 19.30 -5.27
N GLN A 222 -18.26 20.10 -5.13
CA GLN A 222 -18.13 21.23 -4.22
C GLN A 222 -17.09 22.23 -4.74
N SER A 223 -17.21 23.51 -4.36
CA SER A 223 -16.17 24.52 -4.63
C SER A 223 -14.84 24.21 -3.91
N CYS A 224 -13.73 24.76 -4.41
CA CYS A 224 -12.41 24.71 -3.78
C CYS A 224 -12.47 25.05 -2.29
N TRP A 225 -13.13 26.16 -1.92
CA TRP A 225 -13.28 26.56 -0.51
C TRP A 225 -14.18 25.64 0.32
N GLN A 226 -15.15 24.96 -0.28
CA GLN A 226 -15.93 23.93 0.42
C GLN A 226 -15.09 22.68 0.68
N THR A 227 -14.28 22.23 -0.29
CA THR A 227 -13.28 21.16 -0.09
C THR A 227 -12.29 21.52 1.02
N ILE A 228 -11.77 22.77 1.04
CA ILE A 228 -10.94 23.28 2.15
C ILE A 228 -11.70 23.23 3.48
N ALA A 229 -12.91 23.77 3.55
CA ALA A 229 -13.67 23.84 4.80
C ALA A 229 -14.04 22.45 5.35
N ALA A 230 -14.27 21.47 4.47
CA ALA A 230 -14.53 20.08 4.83
C ALA A 230 -13.27 19.28 5.22
N HIS A 231 -12.06 19.76 4.90
CA HIS A 231 -10.84 18.99 5.06
C HIS A 231 -10.49 18.71 6.55
N PRO A 232 -10.46 17.44 7.01
CA PRO A 232 -10.57 17.08 8.43
C PRO A 232 -9.45 17.61 9.33
N THR A 233 -8.24 17.77 8.80
CA THR A 233 -7.03 18.17 9.55
C THR A 233 -6.42 19.50 9.08
N ARG A 234 -6.98 20.13 8.04
CA ARG A 234 -6.42 21.31 7.36
C ARG A 234 -7.51 22.30 6.95
N SER A 235 -8.59 22.34 7.71
CA SER A 235 -9.74 23.18 7.38
C SER A 235 -9.45 24.67 7.51
N GLY A 236 -9.92 25.42 6.50
CA GLY A 236 -10.01 26.88 6.50
C GLY A 236 -11.47 27.33 6.65
N THR A 237 -11.67 28.64 6.79
CA THR A 237 -12.99 29.27 6.78
C THR A 237 -13.20 29.91 5.41
N ALA A 238 -14.17 29.42 4.64
CA ALA A 238 -14.53 30.05 3.36
C ALA A 238 -14.96 31.53 3.57
N PRO A 239 -14.56 32.47 2.70
CA PRO A 239 -15.02 33.85 2.78
C PRO A 239 -16.54 33.95 2.59
N ALA A 240 -17.13 35.00 3.16
CA ALA A 240 -18.59 35.18 3.24
C ALA A 240 -19.25 35.69 1.94
N GLY A 241 -18.52 35.68 0.83
CA GLY A 241 -18.88 36.18 -0.49
C GLY A 241 -17.80 35.76 -1.49
N THR A 242 -17.61 36.52 -2.58
CA THR A 242 -16.37 36.40 -3.36
C THR A 242 -15.15 36.70 -2.46
N PRO A 243 -13.99 36.08 -2.73
CA PRO A 243 -12.74 36.37 -2.02
C PRO A 243 -12.27 37.84 -2.11
N THR A 244 -11.17 38.19 -1.43
CA THR A 244 -10.80 39.61 -1.22
C THR A 244 -9.52 40.02 -1.95
N SER A 245 -9.67 40.81 -3.01
CA SER A 245 -8.59 41.37 -3.87
C SER A 245 -7.64 42.39 -3.20
N ALA A 246 -7.41 42.27 -1.89
CA ALA A 246 -6.60 43.15 -1.07
C ALA A 246 -5.58 42.33 -0.25
N ALA A 247 -4.44 42.03 -0.88
CA ALA A 247 -3.49 41.03 -0.42
C ALA A 247 -3.13 41.07 1.08
N PRO A 248 -3.12 39.90 1.76
CA PRO A 248 -2.90 39.80 3.19
C PRO A 248 -1.43 40.05 3.58
N MET A 249 -1.17 40.19 4.89
CA MET A 249 0.22 40.26 5.36
C MET A 249 0.89 38.88 5.26
N VAL A 250 1.75 38.72 4.26
CA VAL A 250 2.54 37.51 4.03
C VAL A 250 3.82 37.51 4.85
N THR A 251 4.11 36.40 5.52
CA THR A 251 5.37 36.17 6.24
C THR A 251 6.35 35.47 5.30
N THR A 252 7.60 35.95 5.18
CA THR A 252 8.62 35.27 4.38
C THR A 252 8.92 33.86 4.93
N PRO A 253 9.01 32.81 4.10
CA PRO A 253 9.35 31.47 4.57
C PRO A 253 10.75 31.40 5.18
N THR A 254 10.94 30.54 6.16
CA THR A 254 12.23 30.28 6.82
C THR A 254 12.91 29.08 6.17
N TYR A 255 13.87 29.34 5.29
CA TYR A 255 14.64 28.29 4.63
C TYR A 255 15.71 27.69 5.54
N ARG A 256 15.86 26.37 5.50
CA ARG A 256 17.01 25.65 6.08
C ARG A 256 17.68 24.79 5.02
N LEU A 257 18.97 24.56 5.18
CA LEU A 257 19.79 23.69 4.33
C LEU A 257 20.39 22.59 5.22
N PRO A 258 19.62 21.56 5.58
CA PRO A 258 20.13 20.42 6.34
C PRO A 258 21.16 19.62 5.55
N ALA A 259 21.89 18.73 6.23
CA ALA A 259 22.70 17.72 5.55
C ALA A 259 21.80 16.73 4.79
N ALA A 260 22.34 16.10 3.76
CA ALA A 260 21.68 15.04 3.00
C ALA A 260 21.79 13.66 3.69
N ASP A 261 21.86 13.64 5.02
CA ASP A 261 22.10 12.43 5.82
C ASP A 261 20.80 11.74 6.23
N ARG A 262 20.80 10.40 6.22
CA ARG A 262 19.68 9.58 6.68
C ARG A 262 19.93 9.14 8.12
N ARG A 263 18.93 9.30 8.99
CA ARG A 263 19.07 9.11 10.45
C ARG A 263 18.18 7.98 10.94
N PHE A 264 18.82 6.95 11.49
CA PHE A 264 18.18 5.71 11.90
C PHE A 264 18.33 5.46 13.41
N MET A 265 17.24 5.05 14.05
CA MET A 265 17.24 4.52 15.41
C MET A 265 16.79 3.07 15.40
N LEU A 266 17.72 2.17 15.69
CA LEU A 266 17.44 0.75 15.88
C LEU A 266 16.89 0.57 17.30
N CYS A 267 15.57 0.37 17.40
CA CYS A 267 14.82 0.27 18.65
C CYS A 267 14.46 -1.20 18.90
N ILE A 268 15.28 -1.90 19.69
CA ILE A 268 15.29 -3.36 19.78
C ILE A 268 14.68 -3.84 21.10
N ASP A 269 13.62 -4.64 21.01
CA ASP A 269 13.03 -5.36 22.13
C ASP A 269 14.01 -6.42 22.66
N ARG A 270 14.20 -6.43 23.97
CA ARG A 270 14.96 -7.44 24.70
C ARG A 270 14.21 -7.93 25.94
N SER A 271 12.88 -7.93 25.89
CA SER A 271 12.00 -8.54 26.89
C SER A 271 12.23 -10.06 27.01
N GLY A 272 11.57 -10.70 27.98
CA GLY A 272 11.71 -12.15 28.21
C GLY A 272 11.15 -13.02 27.06
N SER A 273 10.10 -12.58 26.37
CA SER A 273 9.44 -13.34 25.29
C SER A 273 10.33 -13.51 24.07
N MET A 274 11.22 -12.54 23.81
CA MET A 274 12.23 -12.57 22.75
C MET A 274 13.22 -13.77 22.85
N SER A 275 13.23 -14.52 23.96
CA SER A 275 14.02 -15.77 24.10
C SER A 275 13.37 -17.01 23.46
N THR A 276 12.18 -16.87 22.88
CA THR A 276 11.42 -17.97 22.25
C THR A 276 12.08 -18.48 20.96
N GLN A 277 12.05 -19.80 20.74
CA GLN A 277 12.48 -20.47 19.50
C GLN A 277 11.24 -20.99 18.74
N ASP A 278 10.65 -20.18 17.85
CA ASP A 278 9.44 -20.55 17.09
C ASP A 278 9.64 -21.77 16.18
N GLY A 279 10.84 -21.95 15.62
CA GLY A 279 11.21 -23.11 14.81
C GLY A 279 11.48 -24.39 15.62
N GLY A 280 11.34 -24.34 16.95
CA GLY A 280 11.63 -25.46 17.84
C GLY A 280 13.09 -25.55 18.28
N THR A 281 13.37 -26.56 19.11
CA THR A 281 14.64 -26.70 19.84
C THR A 281 15.86 -26.74 18.92
N GLY A 282 16.75 -25.76 19.06
CA GLY A 282 17.99 -25.67 18.30
C GLY A 282 17.96 -24.65 17.15
N THR A 283 16.82 -24.02 16.89
CA THR A 283 16.72 -22.86 15.98
C THR A 283 17.12 -21.55 16.68
N PRO A 284 17.45 -20.47 15.94
CA PRO A 284 17.69 -19.15 16.55
C PRO A 284 16.46 -18.65 17.33
N ASN A 285 16.68 -17.86 18.38
CA ASN A 285 15.58 -17.22 19.11
C ASN A 285 15.17 -15.88 18.47
N ARG A 286 14.03 -15.30 18.89
CA ARG A 286 13.51 -14.03 18.34
C ARG A 286 14.50 -12.86 18.49
N LEU A 287 15.30 -12.78 19.56
CA LEU A 287 16.37 -11.78 19.68
C LEU A 287 17.55 -12.08 18.73
N ASP A 288 17.90 -13.33 18.49
CA ASP A 288 18.96 -13.68 17.51
C ASP A 288 18.56 -13.18 16.11
N PHE A 289 17.32 -13.43 15.70
CA PHE A 289 16.76 -12.87 14.47
C PHE A 289 16.75 -11.34 14.47
N ALA A 290 16.37 -10.68 15.58
CA ALA A 290 16.42 -9.22 15.71
C ALA A 290 17.86 -8.64 15.69
N LYS A 291 18.88 -9.43 16.05
CA LYS A 291 20.30 -9.04 15.91
C LYS A 291 20.79 -9.18 14.48
N GLN A 292 20.51 -10.32 13.83
CA GLN A 292 20.81 -10.53 12.41
C GLN A 292 20.19 -9.41 11.56
N ALA A 293 18.92 -9.09 11.83
CA ALA A 293 18.18 -7.97 11.27
C ALA A 293 18.92 -6.63 11.32
N ALA A 294 19.24 -6.19 12.54
CA ALA A 294 19.91 -4.93 12.78
C ALA A 294 21.30 -4.89 12.15
N LYS A 295 22.02 -6.01 12.10
CA LYS A 295 23.38 -6.11 11.53
C LYS A 295 23.38 -6.09 10.00
N ILE A 296 22.41 -6.72 9.33
CA ILE A 296 22.20 -6.61 7.87
C ILE A 296 21.90 -5.15 7.50
N PHE A 297 21.00 -4.50 8.23
CA PHE A 297 20.69 -3.08 8.02
C PHE A 297 21.93 -2.18 8.17
N VAL A 298 22.76 -2.41 9.20
CA VAL A 298 24.01 -1.67 9.40
C VAL A 298 25.03 -1.95 8.29
N GLY A 299 25.09 -3.17 7.75
CA GLY A 299 25.93 -3.51 6.59
C GLY A 299 25.55 -2.78 5.30
N LEU A 300 24.28 -2.37 5.16
CA LEU A 300 23.77 -1.56 4.04
C LEU A 300 23.92 -0.04 4.26
N SER A 301 24.39 0.41 5.43
CA SER A 301 24.54 1.83 5.74
C SER A 301 25.69 2.50 4.99
N ARG A 302 25.49 3.75 4.55
CA ARG A 302 26.47 4.54 3.81
C ARG A 302 27.35 5.38 4.71
N VAL A 303 28.51 5.76 4.20
CA VAL A 303 29.29 6.88 4.73
C VAL A 303 28.40 8.14 4.71
N GLY A 304 28.28 8.80 5.87
CA GLY A 304 27.40 9.94 6.08
C GLY A 304 25.99 9.62 6.59
N ASP A 305 25.53 8.36 6.57
CA ASP A 305 24.34 7.98 7.35
C ASP A 305 24.63 8.12 8.86
N ARG A 306 23.60 8.30 9.68
CA ARG A 306 23.73 8.31 11.15
C ARG A 306 22.85 7.25 11.79
N ILE A 307 23.43 6.39 12.63
CA ILE A 307 22.74 5.27 13.28
C ILE A 307 22.94 5.33 14.80
N GLY A 308 21.86 5.15 15.55
CA GLY A 308 21.88 4.89 17.00
C GLY A 308 21.16 3.58 17.36
N VAL A 309 21.44 3.06 18.54
CA VAL A 309 20.85 1.81 19.08
C VAL A 309 20.23 2.08 20.44
N VAL A 310 18.94 1.80 20.55
CA VAL A 310 18.17 1.79 21.81
C VAL A 310 17.62 0.38 22.03
N SER A 311 17.62 -0.10 23.28
CA SER A 311 16.97 -1.35 23.63
C SER A 311 16.05 -1.21 24.83
N PHE A 312 14.92 -1.94 24.82
CA PHE A 312 13.90 -1.85 25.85
C PHE A 312 13.46 -3.20 26.42
N SER A 313 13.08 -3.17 27.70
CA SER A 313 12.42 -4.24 28.44
C SER A 313 11.40 -3.61 29.41
N ASP A 314 11.42 -3.98 30.69
CA ASP A 314 10.94 -3.18 31.82
C ASP A 314 11.59 -1.79 31.94
N ASN A 315 12.78 -1.61 31.34
CA ASN A 315 13.56 -0.37 31.32
C ASN A 315 14.14 -0.10 29.91
N VAL A 316 14.62 1.11 29.66
CA VAL A 316 15.21 1.50 28.36
C VAL A 316 16.68 1.87 28.52
N ALA A 317 17.51 1.49 27.55
CA ALA A 317 18.90 1.87 27.46
C ALA A 317 19.21 2.45 26.07
N VAL A 318 19.98 3.53 26.03
CA VAL A 318 20.70 3.96 24.81
C VAL A 318 22.00 3.17 24.78
N ASN A 319 22.05 2.14 23.95
CA ASN A 319 23.22 1.25 23.80
C ASN A 319 24.31 1.93 22.95
N LEU A 320 23.90 2.72 21.97
CA LEU A 320 24.77 3.62 21.22
C LEU A 320 23.99 4.89 20.86
N PRO A 321 24.49 6.11 21.18
CA PRO A 321 23.92 7.35 20.65
C PRO A 321 23.98 7.40 19.12
N ILE A 322 23.20 8.29 18.51
CA ILE A 322 23.27 8.53 17.05
C ILE A 322 24.72 8.89 16.67
N THR A 323 25.32 8.04 15.83
CA THR A 323 26.72 8.09 15.41
C THR A 323 26.78 8.13 13.88
N GLU A 324 27.60 9.02 13.33
CA GLU A 324 27.81 9.13 11.88
C GLU A 324 28.75 8.03 11.39
N ILE A 325 28.36 7.34 10.32
CA ILE A 325 29.17 6.32 9.67
C ILE A 325 30.27 7.02 8.87
N MET A 326 31.52 6.89 9.30
CA MET A 326 32.70 7.31 8.53
C MET A 326 33.37 6.11 7.84
N GLY A 327 33.08 4.89 8.29
CA GLY A 327 33.37 3.65 7.58
C GLY A 327 33.11 2.39 8.42
N ALA A 328 33.74 1.28 8.03
CA ALA A 328 33.53 -0.03 8.65
C ALA A 328 33.85 -0.10 10.16
N GLY A 329 34.63 0.85 10.70
CA GLY A 329 34.90 0.94 12.14
C GLY A 329 33.66 1.33 12.96
N ASP A 330 32.82 2.21 12.43
CA ASP A 330 31.60 2.69 13.09
C ASP A 330 30.49 1.64 12.98
N GLN A 331 30.37 1.01 11.80
CA GLN A 331 29.52 -0.17 11.58
C GLN A 331 29.87 -1.31 12.55
N ALA A 332 31.16 -1.58 12.78
CA ALA A 332 31.60 -2.57 13.75
C ALA A 332 31.26 -2.19 15.20
N ALA A 333 31.29 -0.90 15.56
CA ALA A 333 30.88 -0.42 16.88
C ALA A 333 29.36 -0.57 17.10
N ILE A 334 28.54 -0.29 16.09
CA ILE A 334 27.09 -0.51 16.12
C ILE A 334 26.77 -2.01 16.23
N ASN A 335 27.43 -2.84 15.43
CA ASN A 335 27.28 -4.30 15.49
C ASN A 335 27.65 -4.87 16.87
N ALA A 336 28.71 -4.36 17.51
CA ALA A 336 29.06 -4.73 18.89
C ALA A 336 28.00 -4.30 19.92
N ALA A 337 27.36 -3.14 19.74
CA ALA A 337 26.25 -2.70 20.58
C ALA A 337 25.02 -3.63 20.43
N ILE A 338 24.70 -4.04 19.20
CA ILE A 338 23.62 -5.01 18.90
C ILE A 338 23.94 -6.39 19.49
N ASP A 339 25.15 -6.91 19.28
CA ASP A 339 25.56 -8.22 19.77
C ASP A 339 25.53 -8.30 21.31
N SER A 340 25.74 -7.18 22.01
CA SER A 340 25.71 -7.09 23.47
C SER A 340 24.33 -7.29 24.13
N LEU A 341 23.23 -7.23 23.35
CA LEU A 341 21.87 -7.29 23.90
C LEU A 341 21.53 -8.69 24.47
N ALA A 342 20.78 -8.73 25.56
CA ALA A 342 20.35 -9.96 26.22
C ALA A 342 18.90 -9.85 26.73
N THR A 343 18.15 -10.93 26.61
CA THR A 343 16.71 -11.02 26.94
C THR A 343 16.44 -10.98 28.45
N GLY A 344 15.43 -10.22 28.88
CA GLY A 344 14.89 -10.26 30.23
C GLY A 344 13.89 -9.14 30.52
N GLY A 345 13.01 -9.34 31.49
CA GLY A 345 12.03 -8.33 31.92
C GLY A 345 10.77 -8.25 31.06
N SER A 346 10.00 -7.18 31.30
CA SER A 346 8.75 -6.81 30.62
C SER A 346 8.99 -6.15 29.25
N THR A 347 7.95 -5.61 28.62
CA THR A 347 8.02 -4.97 27.28
C THR A 347 7.46 -3.54 27.33
N ALA A 348 8.31 -2.51 27.18
CA ALA A 348 7.92 -1.10 27.25
C ALA A 348 8.15 -0.31 25.94
N ILE A 349 7.42 -0.69 24.88
CA ILE A 349 7.56 -0.15 23.52
C ILE A 349 7.49 1.39 23.50
N GLY A 350 6.47 1.99 24.12
CA GLY A 350 6.30 3.44 24.13
C GLY A 350 7.50 4.19 24.75
N SER A 351 8.15 3.62 25.76
CA SER A 351 9.38 4.19 26.33
C SER A 351 10.57 4.08 25.35
N GLY A 352 10.67 3.00 24.58
CA GLY A 352 11.70 2.81 23.54
C GLY A 352 11.53 3.81 22.38
N LEU A 353 10.29 4.02 21.95
CA LEU A 353 9.94 5.04 20.93
C LEU A 353 10.27 6.46 21.41
N ILE A 354 9.90 6.81 22.65
CA ILE A 354 10.25 8.10 23.27
C ILE A 354 11.78 8.29 23.31
N SER A 355 12.53 7.30 23.80
CA SER A 355 13.99 7.41 23.88
C SER A 355 14.66 7.51 22.50
N SER A 356 14.07 6.91 21.47
CA SER A 356 14.57 6.98 20.10
C SER A 356 14.29 8.35 19.46
N ARG A 357 13.06 8.87 19.62
CA ARG A 357 12.70 10.25 19.27
C ARG A 357 13.66 11.26 19.91
N ASP A 358 13.94 11.09 21.20
CA ASP A 358 14.77 12.03 21.95
C ASP A 358 16.26 11.98 21.54
N GLN A 359 16.73 10.90 20.91
CA GLN A 359 18.03 10.91 20.22
C GLN A 359 18.00 11.82 18.99
N PHE A 360 16.98 11.74 18.12
CA PHE A 360 16.85 12.64 16.96
C PHE A 360 16.73 14.11 17.40
N LEU A 361 15.94 14.39 18.44
CA LEU A 361 15.75 15.75 18.97
C LEU A 361 16.97 16.31 19.71
N SER A 362 17.98 15.48 20.02
CA SER A 362 19.25 15.92 20.59
C SER A 362 20.26 16.45 19.55
N GLN A 363 19.98 16.25 18.26
CA GLN A 363 20.83 16.71 17.17
C GLN A 363 20.71 18.23 16.97
N MET A 364 21.82 18.90 16.68
CA MET A 364 21.86 20.36 16.48
C MET A 364 21.24 20.81 15.15
N ASP A 365 21.08 19.88 14.22
CA ASP A 365 20.52 20.02 12.89
C ASP A 365 19.33 19.04 12.72
N LYS A 366 18.33 19.43 11.92
CA LYS A 366 17.31 18.48 11.42
C LYS A 366 17.82 17.78 10.16
N SER A 367 17.19 16.65 9.84
CA SER A 367 17.26 15.98 8.54
C SER A 367 15.83 15.66 8.10
N CYS A 368 15.59 15.63 6.79
CA CYS A 368 14.33 15.18 6.17
C CYS A 368 14.27 13.65 5.95
N ALA A 369 15.15 12.89 6.59
CA ALA A 369 15.19 11.43 6.59
C ALA A 369 15.37 10.92 8.02
N GLN A 370 14.28 10.82 8.80
CA GLN A 370 14.31 10.29 10.17
C GLN A 370 13.41 9.06 10.32
N THR A 371 13.97 7.95 10.79
CA THR A 371 13.24 6.68 10.90
C THR A 371 13.65 5.86 12.11
N ILE A 372 12.68 5.44 12.91
CA ILE A 372 12.84 4.40 13.93
C ILE A 372 12.54 3.05 13.27
N ILE A 373 13.44 2.08 13.41
CA ILE A 373 13.17 0.68 13.08
C ILE A 373 12.91 -0.04 14.41
N LEU A 374 11.66 -0.41 14.65
CA LEU A 374 11.18 -1.05 15.87
C LEU A 374 11.15 -2.57 15.67
N LEU A 375 11.95 -3.33 16.42
CA LEU A 375 11.96 -4.80 16.36
C LEU A 375 11.43 -5.39 17.66
N THR A 376 10.32 -6.14 17.63
CA THR A 376 9.61 -6.64 18.81
C THR A 376 8.77 -7.88 18.53
N ASP A 377 8.53 -8.72 19.53
CA ASP A 377 7.58 -9.85 19.44
C ASP A 377 6.16 -9.55 19.95
N GLY A 378 5.88 -8.27 20.28
CA GLY A 378 4.52 -7.74 20.37
C GLY A 378 4.19 -7.00 21.67
N GLN A 379 2.90 -7.03 22.00
CA GLN A 379 2.20 -6.14 22.94
C GLN A 379 3.03 -5.56 24.11
N GLY A 380 3.12 -4.23 24.12
CA GLY A 380 3.61 -3.47 25.26
C GLY A 380 2.81 -3.78 26.54
N ASN A 381 3.51 -4.09 27.62
CA ASN A 381 2.94 -4.50 28.91
C ASN A 381 3.53 -3.72 30.10
N SER A 382 4.39 -2.74 29.84
CA SER A 382 4.94 -1.79 30.82
C SER A 382 5.14 -0.41 30.17
N GLY A 383 5.29 0.65 30.99
CA GLY A 383 5.48 2.02 30.52
C GLY A 383 4.21 2.67 29.92
N PRO A 384 4.36 3.75 29.12
CA PRO A 384 3.27 4.34 28.36
C PRO A 384 2.95 3.46 27.14
N SER A 385 1.68 3.45 26.72
CA SER A 385 1.29 2.79 25.47
C SER A 385 1.91 3.52 24.28
N GLU A 386 2.47 2.75 23.37
CA GLU A 386 3.01 3.17 22.07
C GLU A 386 2.03 4.07 21.28
N LEU A 387 0.72 3.83 21.38
CA LEU A 387 -0.31 4.66 20.75
C LEU A 387 -0.31 6.12 21.25
N THR A 388 0.04 6.34 22.51
CA THR A 388 0.13 7.70 23.09
C THR A 388 1.39 8.46 22.69
N VAL A 389 2.33 7.79 22.01
CA VAL A 389 3.58 8.39 21.52
C VAL A 389 3.44 8.92 20.09
N ILE A 390 2.52 8.33 19.29
CA ILE A 390 2.35 8.60 17.85
C ILE A 390 2.30 10.09 17.50
N PRO A 391 1.47 10.95 18.14
CA PRO A 391 1.41 12.36 17.76
C PRO A 391 2.76 13.06 17.88
N SER A 392 3.56 12.70 18.89
CA SER A 392 4.90 13.29 19.10
C SER A 392 5.98 12.79 18.13
N LEU A 393 5.69 11.75 17.34
CA LEU A 393 6.54 11.25 16.26
C LEU A 393 6.16 11.94 14.95
N VAL A 394 4.86 12.02 14.66
CA VAL A 394 4.28 12.76 13.53
C VAL A 394 4.66 14.25 13.59
N ASP A 395 4.48 14.92 14.74
CA ASP A 395 4.84 16.33 14.98
C ASP A 395 6.33 16.63 14.73
N ASN A 396 7.19 15.61 14.66
CA ASN A 396 8.64 15.77 14.49
C ASN A 396 9.19 15.27 13.15
N GLY A 397 8.38 14.62 12.31
CA GLY A 397 8.80 14.05 11.02
C GLY A 397 9.48 12.68 11.13
N ILE A 398 9.13 11.89 12.15
CA ILE A 398 9.81 10.61 12.46
C ILE A 398 8.89 9.45 12.07
N SER A 399 9.27 8.72 11.02
CA SER A 399 8.59 7.47 10.65
C SER A 399 8.96 6.32 11.58
N VAL A 400 8.02 5.40 11.84
CA VAL A 400 8.31 4.12 12.53
C VAL A 400 8.02 2.97 11.60
N ILE A 401 9.04 2.18 11.28
CA ILE A 401 8.89 0.93 10.56
C ILE A 401 8.94 -0.20 11.60
N SER A 402 7.85 -0.96 11.71
CA SER A 402 7.68 -2.00 12.74
C SER A 402 7.98 -3.38 12.19
N VAL A 403 8.75 -4.15 12.94
CA VAL A 403 9.07 -5.56 12.67
C VAL A 403 8.48 -6.39 13.81
N ALA A 404 7.36 -7.05 13.52
CA ALA A 404 6.78 -8.07 14.38
C ALA A 404 7.55 -9.38 14.21
N ILE A 405 8.05 -9.99 15.29
CA ILE A 405 8.90 -11.19 15.23
C ILE A 405 8.26 -12.39 15.92
N GLY A 406 8.17 -13.51 15.20
CA GLY A 406 7.68 -14.79 15.67
C GLY A 406 6.24 -15.12 15.26
N THR A 407 5.75 -16.27 15.71
CA THR A 407 4.39 -16.73 15.44
C THR A 407 3.38 -16.12 16.41
N ASN A 408 2.16 -15.85 15.90
CA ASN A 408 1.01 -15.33 16.66
C ASN A 408 1.20 -13.94 17.31
N VAL A 409 2.04 -13.07 16.73
CA VAL A 409 2.21 -11.68 17.22
C VAL A 409 0.91 -10.88 17.05
N SER A 410 0.39 -10.34 18.14
CA SER A 410 -0.71 -9.37 18.10
C SER A 410 -0.16 -7.98 17.76
N ALA A 411 -0.21 -7.65 16.47
CA ALA A 411 0.46 -6.47 15.90
C ALA A 411 -0.45 -5.25 15.67
N SER A 412 -1.65 -5.19 16.25
CA SER A 412 -2.61 -4.08 16.04
C SER A 412 -2.01 -2.71 16.36
N ASN A 413 -1.32 -2.60 17.50
CA ASN A 413 -0.73 -1.34 17.94
C ASN A 413 0.51 -0.99 17.10
N LEU A 414 1.27 -2.00 16.66
CA LEU A 414 2.42 -1.82 15.77
C LEU A 414 1.98 -1.32 14.39
N GLN A 415 0.86 -1.86 13.87
CA GLN A 415 0.22 -1.39 12.65
C GLN A 415 -0.20 0.08 12.80
N GLN A 416 -0.92 0.44 13.87
CA GLN A 416 -1.34 1.83 14.11
C GLN A 416 -0.14 2.79 14.22
N VAL A 417 0.89 2.42 14.99
CA VAL A 417 2.14 3.19 15.11
C VAL A 417 2.78 3.40 13.74
N SER A 418 2.96 2.33 12.95
CA SER A 418 3.60 2.44 11.64
C SER A 418 2.75 3.19 10.62
N SER A 419 1.46 2.89 10.48
CA SER A 419 0.62 3.57 9.49
C SER A 419 0.41 5.05 9.81
N GLN A 420 0.19 5.42 11.07
CA GLN A 420 0.01 6.82 11.45
C GLN A 420 1.32 7.61 11.30
N THR A 421 2.47 7.00 11.61
CA THR A 421 3.81 7.57 11.30
C THR A 421 4.33 7.21 9.89
N ALA A 422 3.44 6.83 8.97
CA ALA A 422 3.72 6.49 7.56
C ALA A 422 5.04 5.72 7.29
N GLY A 423 5.36 4.77 8.17
CA GLY A 423 6.19 3.61 7.88
C GLY A 423 5.29 2.38 7.66
N LYS A 424 5.89 1.18 7.63
CA LYS A 424 5.15 -0.07 7.43
C LYS A 424 5.33 -1.04 8.59
N LEU A 425 4.31 -1.86 8.83
CA LEU A 425 4.45 -3.09 9.60
C LEU A 425 4.91 -4.21 8.67
N PHE A 426 5.92 -4.94 9.09
CA PHE A 426 6.32 -6.21 8.51
C PHE A 426 6.29 -7.32 9.57
N LEU A 427 6.23 -8.57 9.13
CA LEU A 427 6.11 -9.75 10.00
C LEU A 427 7.16 -10.80 9.64
N VAL A 428 8.00 -11.15 10.62
CA VAL A 428 8.97 -12.25 10.57
C VAL A 428 8.40 -13.47 11.25
N ARG A 429 8.38 -14.61 10.56
CA ARG A 429 8.02 -15.92 11.10
C ARG A 429 9.20 -16.90 11.02
N ASN A 430 10.13 -16.72 10.08
CA ASN A 430 11.26 -17.60 9.80
C ASN A 430 12.45 -16.88 9.12
N SER A 431 13.53 -17.63 8.83
CA SER A 431 14.78 -17.12 8.23
C SER A 431 14.68 -16.67 6.76
N ALA A 432 13.71 -17.15 5.97
CA ALA A 432 13.48 -16.64 4.61
C ALA A 432 12.79 -15.26 4.63
N ASP A 433 11.88 -15.02 5.59
CA ASP A 433 11.23 -13.72 5.75
C ASP A 433 12.24 -12.60 6.07
N LEU A 434 13.39 -12.94 6.66
CA LEU A 434 14.41 -12.00 7.12
C LEU A 434 14.96 -11.11 6.00
N LEU A 435 15.42 -11.65 4.86
CA LEU A 435 16.03 -10.80 3.83
C LEU A 435 14.98 -9.99 3.07
N GLY A 436 13.88 -10.63 2.65
CA GLY A 436 12.75 -9.94 2.02
C GLY A 436 12.25 -8.78 2.89
N LEU A 437 12.30 -8.96 4.22
CA LEU A 437 12.17 -7.89 5.19
C LEU A 437 13.29 -6.85 5.12
N PHE A 438 14.57 -7.13 5.38
CA PHE A 438 15.58 -6.05 5.57
C PHE A 438 15.82 -5.24 4.32
N LEU A 439 15.65 -5.85 3.17
CA LEU A 439 15.64 -5.16 1.90
C LEU A 439 14.40 -4.25 1.80
N GLY A 440 13.21 -4.75 2.15
CA GLY A 440 12.01 -3.91 2.33
C GLY A 440 12.17 -2.77 3.33
N LEU A 441 12.79 -3.01 4.51
CA LEU A 441 13.08 -1.99 5.51
C LEU A 441 14.06 -0.94 4.98
N PHE A 442 15.15 -1.37 4.36
CA PHE A 442 16.16 -0.47 3.82
C PHE A 442 15.58 0.38 2.69
N ALA A 443 14.82 -0.21 1.77
CA ALA A 443 14.11 0.56 0.75
C ALA A 443 13.13 1.58 1.37
N GLU A 444 12.28 1.16 2.31
CA GLU A 444 11.27 2.04 2.90
C GLU A 444 11.91 3.14 3.78
N SER A 445 12.98 2.83 4.53
CA SER A 445 13.68 3.79 5.41
C SER A 445 14.62 4.73 4.64
N THR A 446 15.10 4.35 3.46
CA THR A 446 16.00 5.20 2.66
C THR A 446 15.28 6.02 1.60
N GLY A 447 13.98 5.78 1.37
CA GLY A 447 13.26 6.35 0.23
C GLY A 447 13.40 5.55 -1.07
N GLY A 448 14.16 4.44 -1.02
CA GLY A 448 14.37 3.51 -2.12
C GLY A 448 13.16 2.67 -2.53
N GLY A 449 13.40 1.49 -3.09
CA GLY A 449 12.33 0.57 -3.50
C GLY A 449 12.83 -0.72 -4.16
N ILE A 450 11.97 -1.74 -4.09
CA ILE A 450 12.21 -3.06 -4.66
C ILE A 450 12.10 -2.98 -6.19
N LEU A 451 13.24 -3.17 -6.87
CA LEU A 451 13.33 -3.28 -8.33
C LEU A 451 12.88 -4.67 -8.81
N ALA A 452 13.21 -5.71 -8.04
CA ALA A 452 12.83 -7.10 -8.30
C ALA A 452 12.75 -7.91 -6.99
N ARG A 453 11.85 -8.89 -6.95
CA ARG A 453 11.77 -9.94 -5.92
C ARG A 453 11.33 -11.23 -6.61
N ALA A 454 12.06 -12.33 -6.44
CA ALA A 454 11.81 -13.59 -7.13
C ALA A 454 12.20 -14.80 -6.25
N PRO A 455 11.26 -15.68 -5.88
CA PRO A 455 11.61 -17.00 -5.38
C PRO A 455 12.14 -17.87 -6.52
N ILE A 456 13.25 -18.57 -6.28
CA ILE A 456 13.93 -19.44 -7.24
C ILE A 456 14.23 -20.82 -6.63
N ALA A 457 14.47 -21.81 -7.50
CA ALA A 457 14.85 -23.17 -7.11
C ALA A 457 16.13 -23.56 -7.86
N VAL A 458 17.27 -23.46 -7.17
CA VAL A 458 18.62 -23.71 -7.71
C VAL A 458 18.99 -25.18 -7.49
N THR A 459 19.82 -25.74 -8.37
CA THR A 459 20.36 -27.11 -8.24
C THR A 459 21.89 -27.07 -8.09
N ALA A 460 22.49 -28.10 -7.47
CA ALA A 460 23.94 -28.18 -7.32
C ALA A 460 24.65 -28.17 -8.69
N GLY A 461 25.54 -27.21 -8.91
CA GLY A 461 26.20 -26.94 -10.20
C GLY A 461 25.32 -26.27 -11.26
N GLY A 462 24.09 -25.88 -10.91
CA GLY A 462 23.18 -25.09 -11.76
C GLY A 462 23.18 -23.61 -11.39
N THR A 463 22.74 -22.78 -12.33
CA THR A 463 22.63 -21.32 -12.17
C THR A 463 21.25 -20.86 -12.63
N GLU A 464 20.56 -20.08 -11.79
CA GLU A 464 19.31 -19.40 -12.13
C GLU A 464 19.54 -17.90 -12.31
N THR A 465 18.84 -17.25 -13.25
CA THR A 465 19.06 -15.84 -13.59
C THR A 465 17.79 -15.00 -13.46
N VAL A 466 17.87 -13.89 -12.70
CA VAL A 466 16.78 -12.92 -12.49
C VAL A 466 17.14 -11.58 -13.15
N PRO A 467 16.35 -11.06 -14.11
CA PRO A 467 16.57 -9.74 -14.70
C PRO A 467 16.06 -8.62 -13.79
N VAL A 468 16.79 -7.50 -13.72
CA VAL A 468 16.48 -6.35 -12.86
C VAL A 468 16.62 -5.06 -13.67
N MET A 469 15.54 -4.27 -13.78
CA MET A 469 15.58 -2.96 -14.45
C MET A 469 15.98 -1.86 -13.45
N VAL A 470 17.16 -1.26 -13.65
CA VAL A 470 17.74 -0.15 -12.87
C VAL A 470 17.49 1.17 -13.59
N ASP A 471 16.96 2.16 -12.86
CA ASP A 471 16.41 3.41 -13.39
C ASP A 471 17.46 4.53 -13.53
N SER A 472 17.09 5.62 -14.22
CA SER A 472 17.97 6.79 -14.46
C SER A 472 18.38 7.51 -13.18
N SER A 473 17.53 7.46 -12.15
CA SER A 473 17.70 8.15 -10.87
C SER A 473 18.33 7.29 -9.77
N THR A 474 18.65 6.02 -10.05
CA THR A 474 19.39 5.14 -9.13
C THR A 474 20.83 5.59 -8.99
N ASN A 475 21.28 5.87 -7.77
CA ASN A 475 22.71 6.15 -7.49
C ASN A 475 23.42 4.91 -6.94
N GLU A 476 22.65 3.99 -6.34
CA GLU A 476 23.13 2.75 -5.74
C GLU A 476 22.06 1.67 -5.82
N VAL A 477 22.45 0.45 -6.19
CA VAL A 477 21.61 -0.73 -6.23
C VAL A 477 22.18 -1.83 -5.33
N ALA A 478 21.36 -2.37 -4.45
CA ALA A 478 21.67 -3.57 -3.68
C ALA A 478 21.05 -4.79 -4.37
N PHE A 479 21.88 -5.76 -4.75
CA PHE A 479 21.46 -7.09 -5.20
C PHE A 479 21.70 -8.09 -4.08
N ALA A 480 20.79 -9.04 -3.88
CA ALA A 480 20.89 -9.97 -2.78
C ALA A 480 20.20 -11.31 -3.05
N VAL A 481 20.65 -12.35 -2.36
CA VAL A 481 20.04 -13.68 -2.31
C VAL A 481 20.06 -14.23 -0.89
N THR A 482 18.98 -14.91 -0.49
CA THR A 482 18.90 -15.73 0.73
C THR A 482 18.47 -17.16 0.42
N TRP A 483 18.84 -18.08 1.30
CA TRP A 483 18.33 -19.45 1.33
C TRP A 483 18.09 -19.89 2.80
N PRO A 484 17.05 -20.70 3.09
CA PRO A 484 16.62 -20.96 4.47
C PRO A 484 17.43 -22.05 5.19
N ASP A 485 18.06 -22.97 4.46
CA ASP A 485 18.86 -24.07 5.01
C ASP A 485 20.33 -23.64 5.13
N SER A 486 20.85 -23.50 6.34
CA SER A 486 22.25 -23.11 6.60
C SER A 486 23.30 -24.18 6.23
N THR A 487 22.89 -25.26 5.57
CA THR A 487 23.78 -26.26 4.94
C THR A 487 23.76 -26.21 3.41
N ASP A 488 22.92 -25.35 2.81
CA ASP A 488 23.04 -24.92 1.41
C ASP A 488 24.07 -23.78 1.31
N ASP A 489 24.70 -23.64 0.14
CA ASP A 489 25.85 -22.79 -0.14
C ASP A 489 25.71 -22.29 -1.59
N LEU A 490 25.38 -20.99 -1.77
CA LEU A 490 24.98 -20.40 -3.06
C LEU A 490 25.79 -19.12 -3.34
N ASP A 491 26.45 -19.07 -4.51
CA ASP A 491 27.23 -17.90 -4.97
C ASP A 491 26.32 -16.87 -5.68
N LEU A 492 26.44 -15.60 -5.31
CA LEU A 492 25.85 -14.44 -6.00
C LEU A 492 26.81 -13.83 -7.02
N THR A 493 26.37 -13.74 -8.28
CA THR A 493 27.06 -13.01 -9.35
C THR A 493 26.10 -12.02 -10.01
N VAL A 494 26.60 -10.83 -10.33
CA VAL A 494 25.81 -9.73 -10.91
C VAL A 494 26.45 -9.26 -12.21
N ARG A 495 25.65 -9.09 -13.27
CA ARG A 495 26.09 -8.58 -14.57
C ARG A 495 25.39 -7.27 -14.95
N SER A 496 26.16 -6.28 -15.40
CA SER A 496 25.62 -4.99 -15.86
C SER A 496 25.13 -5.02 -17.31
N PRO A 497 24.36 -4.01 -17.76
CA PRO A 497 23.95 -3.84 -19.16
C PRO A 497 25.13 -3.82 -20.16
N SER A 498 26.28 -3.24 -19.79
CA SER A 498 27.50 -3.25 -20.61
C SER A 498 28.24 -4.60 -20.62
N GLY A 499 27.87 -5.53 -19.71
CA GLY A 499 28.48 -6.84 -19.57
C GLY A 499 29.64 -6.91 -18.56
N ALA A 500 29.82 -5.90 -17.71
CA ALA A 500 30.71 -6.01 -16.54
C ALA A 500 30.17 -7.07 -15.56
N VAL A 501 31.06 -7.69 -14.78
CA VAL A 501 30.71 -8.80 -13.86
C VAL A 501 31.22 -8.49 -12.46
N TYR A 502 30.32 -8.55 -11.49
CA TYR A 502 30.57 -8.23 -10.09
C TYR A 502 30.26 -9.45 -9.20
N THR A 503 31.12 -9.67 -8.20
CA THR A 503 31.04 -10.79 -7.24
C THR A 503 31.55 -10.32 -5.88
N LEU A 504 31.19 -11.00 -4.79
CA LEU A 504 31.65 -10.61 -3.45
C LEU A 504 33.19 -10.62 -3.34
N ALA A 505 33.86 -11.51 -4.08
CA ALA A 505 35.31 -11.57 -4.17
C ALA A 505 35.95 -10.36 -4.89
N ASN A 506 35.25 -9.68 -5.81
CA ASN A 506 35.78 -8.54 -6.56
C ASN A 506 35.33 -7.16 -6.03
N ALA A 507 34.42 -7.12 -5.05
CA ALA A 507 34.17 -5.95 -4.23
C ALA A 507 35.41 -5.54 -3.40
N ALA A 508 36.26 -6.51 -3.02
CA ALA A 508 37.45 -6.29 -2.20
C ALA A 508 38.50 -5.39 -2.89
N GLY A 509 38.39 -4.08 -2.66
CA GLY A 509 39.30 -3.06 -3.19
C GLY A 509 38.70 -2.16 -4.28
N ASN A 510 37.42 -2.31 -4.64
CA ASN A 510 36.69 -1.36 -5.47
C ASN A 510 35.90 -0.39 -4.57
N PRO A 511 36.11 0.94 -4.63
CA PRO A 511 35.34 1.90 -3.82
C PRO A 511 33.85 1.99 -4.18
N ASP A 512 33.44 1.51 -5.36
CA ASP A 512 32.04 1.52 -5.84
C ASP A 512 31.22 0.30 -5.36
N LEU A 513 31.85 -0.66 -4.66
CA LEU A 513 31.23 -1.95 -4.32
C LEU A 513 31.30 -2.24 -2.81
N THR A 514 30.16 -2.61 -2.22
CA THR A 514 30.09 -3.17 -0.86
C THR A 514 29.55 -4.59 -0.92
N ALA A 515 30.27 -5.55 -0.33
CA ALA A 515 29.84 -6.94 -0.22
C ALA A 515 29.54 -7.28 1.25
N VAL A 516 28.44 -7.97 1.49
CA VAL A 516 28.05 -8.50 2.81
C VAL A 516 27.62 -9.96 2.65
N SER A 517 28.21 -10.85 3.45
CA SER A 517 27.93 -12.29 3.46
C SER A 517 27.68 -12.78 4.87
N ASP A 518 26.67 -13.62 5.07
CA ASP A 518 26.43 -14.41 6.29
C ASP A 518 26.00 -15.83 5.86
N THR A 519 25.89 -16.73 6.83
CA THR A 519 25.63 -18.18 6.74
C THR A 519 24.47 -18.60 5.83
N ASN A 520 23.56 -17.68 5.49
CA ASN A 520 22.34 -17.92 4.71
C ASN A 520 22.10 -16.87 3.61
N SER A 521 23.02 -15.94 3.38
CA SER A 521 22.78 -14.77 2.53
C SER A 521 24.03 -14.16 1.92
N GLU A 522 23.97 -13.78 0.65
CA GLU A 522 24.93 -12.91 -0.01
C GLU A 522 24.26 -11.63 -0.51
N ILE A 523 24.95 -10.51 -0.33
CA ILE A 523 24.51 -9.17 -0.73
C ILE A 523 25.68 -8.45 -1.41
N LEU A 524 25.40 -7.84 -2.56
CA LEU A 524 26.35 -7.06 -3.35
C LEU A 524 25.71 -5.72 -3.74
N VAL A 525 26.24 -4.64 -3.16
CA VAL A 525 25.82 -3.26 -3.43
C VAL A 525 26.75 -2.65 -4.47
N VAL A 526 26.17 -2.02 -5.49
CA VAL A 526 26.87 -1.34 -6.60
C VAL A 526 26.43 0.11 -6.67
N GLY A 527 27.37 1.06 -6.70
CA GLY A 527 27.07 2.48 -6.87
C GLY A 527 28.19 3.23 -7.58
N GLY A 528 28.31 4.52 -7.29
CA GLY A 528 29.46 5.33 -7.73
C GLY A 528 29.59 5.44 -9.25
N ALA A 529 30.78 5.15 -9.79
CA ALA A 529 31.03 5.14 -11.23
C ALA A 529 30.67 3.79 -11.90
N SER A 530 30.26 2.79 -11.12
CA SER A 530 29.93 1.43 -11.58
C SER A 530 28.43 1.20 -11.79
N ILE A 531 27.58 2.22 -11.54
CA ILE A 531 26.14 2.17 -11.79
C ILE A 531 25.81 2.42 -13.28
N GLU A 532 24.86 1.67 -13.83
CA GLU A 532 24.42 1.75 -15.23
C GLU A 532 22.89 1.66 -15.30
N THR A 533 22.23 2.58 -16.00
CA THR A 533 20.79 2.48 -16.31
C THR A 533 20.55 1.38 -17.34
N GLY A 534 19.63 0.45 -17.05
CA GLY A 534 19.32 -0.67 -17.94
C GLY A 534 18.94 -1.95 -17.21
N THR A 535 18.86 -3.06 -17.96
CA THR A 535 18.58 -4.38 -17.40
C THR A 535 19.87 -5.07 -16.96
N TRP A 536 20.04 -5.19 -15.64
CA TRP A 536 21.04 -6.01 -14.99
C TRP A 536 20.57 -7.47 -14.89
N MET A 537 21.51 -8.42 -14.81
CA MET A 537 21.22 -9.85 -14.65
C MET A 537 21.85 -10.35 -13.35
N VAL A 538 21.03 -10.86 -12.44
CA VAL A 538 21.46 -11.47 -11.17
C VAL A 538 21.49 -12.99 -11.36
N ASP A 539 22.65 -13.59 -11.25
CA ASP A 539 22.87 -15.03 -11.35
C ASP A 539 23.14 -15.62 -9.97
N VAL A 540 22.40 -16.67 -9.60
CA VAL A 540 22.62 -17.44 -8.36
C VAL A 540 23.06 -18.85 -8.73
N THR A 541 24.22 -19.28 -8.25
CA THR A 541 24.82 -20.59 -8.58
C THR A 541 24.91 -21.48 -7.35
N GLY A 542 24.39 -22.71 -7.44
CA GLY A 542 24.39 -23.64 -6.31
C GLY A 542 25.71 -24.39 -6.17
N ILE A 543 26.45 -24.17 -5.07
CA ILE A 543 27.70 -24.86 -4.76
C ILE A 543 27.41 -26.15 -3.97
N THR A 544 26.77 -26.02 -2.81
CA THR A 544 26.22 -27.13 -2.03
C THR A 544 24.70 -26.95 -1.93
N VAL A 545 23.92 -27.98 -2.28
CA VAL A 545 22.46 -27.86 -2.36
C VAL A 545 21.78 -29.13 -1.82
N ASN A 546 21.02 -28.94 -0.74
CA ASN A 546 20.14 -29.91 -0.08
C ASN A 546 18.67 -29.53 -0.31
N THR A 547 18.32 -28.24 -0.20
CA THR A 547 16.96 -27.73 -0.47
C THR A 547 16.86 -26.99 -1.81
N GLY A 548 17.83 -26.12 -2.11
CA GLY A 548 17.88 -25.32 -3.33
C GLY A 548 16.86 -24.19 -3.41
N THR A 549 16.00 -24.04 -2.40
CA THR A 549 15.04 -22.92 -2.34
C THR A 549 15.75 -21.65 -1.95
N ALA A 550 15.68 -20.61 -2.79
CA ALA A 550 16.25 -19.31 -2.49
C ALA A 550 15.30 -18.17 -2.89
N GLU A 551 15.52 -16.98 -2.33
CA GLU A 551 14.85 -15.75 -2.72
C GLU A 551 15.89 -14.72 -3.18
N VAL A 552 15.74 -14.23 -4.41
CA VAL A 552 16.50 -13.12 -4.98
C VAL A 552 15.71 -11.83 -4.84
N ALA A 553 16.40 -10.75 -4.45
CA ALA A 553 15.82 -9.42 -4.43
C ALA A 553 16.86 -8.37 -4.87
N ALA A 554 16.37 -7.28 -5.45
CA ALA A 554 17.20 -6.17 -5.90
C ALA A 554 16.49 -4.83 -5.68
N LEU A 555 17.22 -3.81 -5.23
CA LEU A 555 16.64 -2.56 -4.74
C LEU A 555 17.49 -1.35 -5.11
N SER A 556 16.83 -0.27 -5.50
CA SER A 556 17.44 1.04 -5.72
C SER A 556 17.20 1.93 -4.52
N ASP A 557 18.13 2.85 -4.28
CA ASP A 557 17.99 3.91 -3.28
C ASP A 557 17.09 5.08 -3.71
N ALA A 558 16.91 5.23 -5.01
CA ALA A 558 16.07 6.24 -5.63
C ALA A 558 15.44 5.67 -6.91
N PRO A 559 14.56 4.65 -6.82
CA PRO A 559 13.90 4.08 -7.99
C PRO A 559 13.03 5.15 -8.65
N GLY A 560 13.37 5.56 -9.86
CA GLY A 560 12.52 6.42 -10.67
C GLY A 560 11.21 5.71 -11.01
N THR A 561 11.30 4.42 -11.28
CA THR A 561 10.15 3.55 -11.53
C THR A 561 9.62 3.00 -10.20
N ALA A 562 8.43 3.44 -9.80
CA ALA A 562 7.84 3.08 -8.52
C ALA A 562 6.39 2.58 -8.66
N LEU A 563 5.95 1.84 -7.65
CA LEU A 563 4.55 1.52 -7.40
C LEU A 563 4.22 1.99 -5.99
N GLY A 564 3.55 3.14 -5.88
CA GLY A 564 2.93 3.58 -4.63
C GLY A 564 1.60 2.84 -4.48
N VAL A 565 1.32 2.25 -3.31
CA VAL A 565 0.01 1.65 -3.00
C VAL A 565 -0.35 2.04 -1.58
N ASP A 566 -1.61 2.38 -1.40
CA ASP A 566 -2.20 2.85 -0.14
C ASP A 566 -3.67 2.40 -0.07
N THR A 567 -4.29 2.52 1.10
CA THR A 567 -5.75 2.45 1.23
C THR A 567 -6.27 3.82 1.63
N THR A 568 -7.46 4.23 1.15
CA THR A 568 -7.98 5.59 1.40
C THR A 568 -8.14 5.97 2.88
N LYS A 569 -8.11 4.97 3.77
CA LYS A 569 -8.00 5.08 5.24
C LYS A 569 -7.09 3.97 5.77
N PRO A 570 -6.42 4.13 6.93
CA PRO A 570 -5.77 3.00 7.60
C PRO A 570 -6.76 2.09 8.35
N GLU A 571 -7.94 2.61 8.71
CA GLU A 571 -9.01 1.85 9.36
C GLU A 571 -10.38 2.07 8.70
N TYR A 572 -11.14 0.98 8.59
CA TYR A 572 -12.51 0.95 8.07
C TYR A 572 -13.46 0.29 9.08
N THR A 573 -14.75 0.60 9.00
CA THR A 573 -15.78 -0.07 9.81
C THR A 573 -16.77 -0.78 8.90
N PHE A 574 -16.93 -2.09 9.07
CA PHE A 574 -17.87 -2.90 8.31
C PHE A 574 -19.30 -2.32 8.38
N PRO A 575 -20.06 -2.22 7.26
CA PRO A 575 -19.78 -2.79 5.94
C PRO A 575 -19.10 -1.84 4.94
N GLU A 576 -18.35 -0.83 5.39
CA GLU A 576 -17.61 0.04 4.47
C GLU A 576 -16.54 -0.75 3.69
N PRO A 577 -16.52 -0.70 2.34
CA PRO A 577 -15.49 -1.37 1.54
C PRO A 577 -14.14 -0.66 1.69
N VAL A 578 -13.06 -1.43 1.65
CA VAL A 578 -11.69 -0.90 1.59
C VAL A 578 -11.45 -0.42 0.16
N ILE A 579 -11.04 0.84 -0.02
CA ILE A 579 -10.61 1.33 -1.34
C ILE A 579 -9.09 1.24 -1.39
N VAL A 580 -8.60 0.29 -2.20
CA VAL A 580 -7.16 0.12 -2.47
C VAL A 580 -6.80 0.98 -3.68
N GLN A 581 -5.76 1.81 -3.57
CA GLN A 581 -5.30 2.70 -4.63
C GLN A 581 -3.82 2.46 -4.92
N ALA A 582 -3.41 2.61 -6.18
CA ALA A 582 -2.07 2.35 -6.67
C ALA A 582 -1.64 3.38 -7.72
N THR A 583 -0.63 4.20 -7.43
CA THR A 583 -0.04 5.09 -8.44
C THR A 583 1.21 4.44 -9.03
N VAL A 584 1.19 4.17 -10.33
CA VAL A 584 2.37 3.67 -11.06
C VAL A 584 3.19 4.87 -11.51
N ARG A 585 4.50 4.88 -11.26
CA ARG A 585 5.39 6.02 -11.61
C ARG A 585 6.64 5.57 -12.38
N PHE A 586 7.17 6.45 -13.24
CA PHE A 586 8.45 6.34 -13.97
C PHE A 586 9.17 7.69 -13.95
N ASP A 587 10.43 7.70 -13.52
CA ASP A 587 11.21 8.89 -13.12
C ASP A 587 10.37 9.98 -12.42
N GLY A 588 9.48 9.56 -11.50
CA GLY A 588 8.58 10.41 -10.70
C GLY A 588 7.22 10.76 -11.32
N GLN A 589 7.05 10.60 -12.63
CA GLN A 589 5.80 10.89 -13.37
C GLN A 589 4.87 9.67 -13.40
N SER A 590 3.54 9.84 -13.37
CA SER A 590 2.59 8.72 -13.45
C SER A 590 2.69 7.92 -14.76
N VAL A 591 2.26 6.65 -14.78
CA VAL A 591 2.34 5.75 -15.96
C VAL A 591 0.99 5.14 -16.32
N VAL A 592 0.54 5.42 -17.54
CA VAL A 592 -0.76 4.99 -18.08
C VAL A 592 -0.57 3.71 -18.92
N GLY A 593 -1.54 2.80 -18.84
CA GLY A 593 -1.55 1.55 -19.63
C GLY A 593 -0.69 0.42 -19.06
N SER A 594 -0.34 0.50 -17.78
CA SER A 594 0.26 -0.62 -17.03
C SER A 594 -0.82 -1.61 -16.57
N GLN A 595 -0.44 -2.82 -16.16
CA GLN A 595 -1.36 -3.77 -15.52
C GLN A 595 -1.04 -3.87 -14.03
N VAL A 596 -2.00 -3.55 -13.15
CA VAL A 596 -1.85 -3.60 -11.69
C VAL A 596 -2.71 -4.73 -11.11
N SER A 597 -2.05 -5.68 -10.46
CA SER A 597 -2.69 -6.88 -9.90
C SER A 597 -2.04 -7.30 -8.58
N GLY A 598 -2.57 -8.33 -7.93
CA GLY A 598 -1.90 -8.88 -6.75
C GLY A 598 -2.75 -9.88 -5.98
N THR A 599 -2.38 -10.06 -4.71
CA THR A 599 -3.11 -10.90 -3.75
C THR A 599 -3.42 -10.14 -2.48
N PHE A 600 -4.65 -10.24 -1.99
CA PHE A 600 -4.98 -9.83 -0.64
C PHE A 600 -4.77 -10.99 0.35
N THR A 601 -4.49 -10.67 1.61
CA THR A 601 -4.48 -11.59 2.76
C THR A 601 -5.41 -11.07 3.84
N ARG A 602 -6.25 -11.95 4.41
CA ARG A 602 -7.21 -11.67 5.48
C ARG A 602 -6.62 -11.90 6.88
N PRO A 603 -7.28 -11.47 7.98
CA PRO A 603 -6.81 -11.67 9.35
C PRO A 603 -6.60 -13.14 9.77
N ASP A 604 -7.26 -14.10 9.11
CA ASP A 604 -7.10 -15.54 9.34
C ASP A 604 -5.95 -16.16 8.53
N GLY A 605 -5.27 -15.37 7.69
CA GLY A 605 -4.23 -15.84 6.76
C GLY A 605 -4.75 -16.39 5.44
N SER A 606 -6.07 -16.38 5.18
CA SER A 606 -6.63 -16.75 3.88
C SER A 606 -6.35 -15.68 2.82
N THR A 607 -6.10 -16.08 1.58
CA THR A 607 -5.73 -15.18 0.48
C THR A 607 -6.70 -15.23 -0.69
N GLY A 608 -6.61 -14.25 -1.59
CA GLY A 608 -7.31 -14.23 -2.86
C GLY A 608 -6.75 -13.17 -3.82
N PRO A 609 -7.11 -13.22 -5.12
CA PRO A 609 -6.61 -12.28 -6.11
C PRO A 609 -7.30 -10.91 -6.01
N ILE A 610 -6.60 -9.86 -6.42
CA ILE A 610 -7.13 -8.51 -6.63
C ILE A 610 -6.56 -7.91 -7.92
N THR A 611 -7.28 -6.98 -8.53
CA THR A 611 -6.89 -6.26 -9.77
C THR A 611 -7.43 -4.85 -9.67
N LEU A 612 -6.59 -3.87 -10.03
CA LEU A 612 -6.91 -2.44 -9.90
C LEU A 612 -7.03 -1.82 -11.30
N PHE A 613 -7.92 -0.83 -11.43
CA PHE A 613 -8.33 -0.24 -12.70
C PHE A 613 -8.11 1.28 -12.72
N ASP A 614 -7.61 1.76 -13.85
CA ASP A 614 -7.43 3.15 -14.27
C ASP A 614 -8.47 3.35 -15.40
N ASP A 615 -9.73 3.58 -15.01
CA ASP A 615 -10.94 3.43 -15.85
C ASP A 615 -12.03 4.48 -15.62
N GLY A 616 -11.85 5.41 -14.68
CA GLY A 616 -12.77 6.49 -14.34
C GLY A 616 -14.09 6.01 -13.73
N SER A 617 -14.11 4.83 -13.13
CA SER A 617 -15.34 4.16 -12.67
C SER A 617 -15.53 4.22 -11.16
N PRO A 618 -16.61 4.85 -10.64
CA PRO A 618 -16.95 4.77 -9.22
C PRO A 618 -17.20 3.35 -8.69
N ALA A 619 -17.24 2.33 -9.56
CA ALA A 619 -17.30 0.91 -9.19
C ALA A 619 -15.91 0.26 -9.00
N SER A 620 -14.84 0.80 -9.58
CA SER A 620 -13.45 0.46 -9.21
C SER A 620 -12.97 1.29 -8.02
N GLY A 621 -13.52 2.50 -7.84
CA GLY A 621 -13.06 3.49 -6.86
C GLY A 621 -12.26 4.63 -7.50
N ASP A 622 -12.19 4.64 -8.83
CA ASP A 622 -11.55 5.65 -9.66
C ASP A 622 -12.58 6.68 -10.15
N PHE A 623 -12.12 7.88 -10.45
CA PHE A 623 -12.91 9.02 -10.92
C PHE A 623 -12.30 9.71 -12.14
N ILE A 624 -11.06 9.39 -12.56
CA ILE A 624 -10.38 10.03 -13.70
C ILE A 624 -9.65 8.97 -14.53
N ALA A 625 -10.27 8.53 -15.62
CA ALA A 625 -9.68 7.53 -16.50
C ALA A 625 -8.39 8.02 -17.19
N ALA A 626 -7.38 7.16 -17.22
CA ALA A 626 -6.06 7.34 -17.84
C ALA A 626 -5.16 8.38 -17.15
N ASP A 627 -5.25 8.53 -15.81
CA ASP A 627 -4.35 9.39 -15.01
C ASP A 627 -3.13 8.64 -14.40
N GLY A 628 -3.14 7.30 -14.45
CA GLY A 628 -2.09 6.44 -13.88
C GLY A 628 -2.26 6.10 -12.40
N ASN A 629 -3.38 6.48 -11.79
CA ASN A 629 -3.88 5.97 -10.51
C ASN A 629 -4.87 4.83 -10.79
N TYR A 630 -4.54 3.63 -10.32
CA TYR A 630 -5.37 2.44 -10.46
C TYR A 630 -6.05 2.18 -9.12
N SER A 631 -7.31 1.72 -9.10
CA SER A 631 -8.00 1.42 -7.83
C SER A 631 -8.91 0.19 -7.86
N ALA A 632 -9.25 -0.32 -6.68
CA ALA A 632 -10.21 -1.40 -6.48
C ALA A 632 -10.99 -1.22 -5.17
N LEU A 633 -12.30 -1.48 -5.22
CA LEU A 633 -13.15 -1.69 -4.04
C LEU A 633 -13.01 -3.13 -3.55
N PHE A 634 -12.69 -3.31 -2.28
CA PHE A 634 -12.60 -4.62 -1.61
C PHE A 634 -13.66 -4.76 -0.51
N ASP A 635 -14.50 -5.78 -0.64
CA ASP A 635 -15.63 -6.10 0.25
C ASP A 635 -15.58 -7.53 0.82
N SER A 636 -14.56 -8.33 0.44
CA SER A 636 -14.47 -9.77 0.72
C SER A 636 -13.97 -10.08 2.13
N PHE A 637 -14.63 -9.52 3.15
CA PHE A 637 -14.25 -9.61 4.55
C PHE A 637 -14.47 -11.01 5.14
N GLN A 638 -13.52 -11.47 5.96
CA GLN A 638 -13.70 -12.55 6.95
C GLN A 638 -12.93 -12.20 8.22
N GLY A 639 -13.67 -11.90 9.29
CA GLY A 639 -13.15 -11.49 10.59
C GLY A 639 -12.73 -10.02 10.65
N SER A 640 -12.75 -9.48 11.87
CA SER A 640 -12.17 -8.15 12.16
C SER A 640 -10.67 -8.27 12.39
N GLY A 641 -9.88 -7.33 11.86
CA GLY A 641 -8.43 -7.35 12.00
C GLY A 641 -7.70 -6.73 10.80
N LEU A 642 -6.43 -7.08 10.64
CA LEU A 642 -5.57 -6.59 9.57
C LEU A 642 -5.78 -7.35 8.26
N TYR A 643 -6.04 -6.60 7.19
CA TYR A 643 -6.01 -7.07 5.80
C TYR A 643 -4.77 -6.47 5.13
N SER A 644 -4.04 -7.25 4.34
CA SER A 644 -2.93 -6.77 3.51
C SER A 644 -3.20 -7.00 2.02
N PHE A 645 -2.56 -6.19 1.18
CA PHE A 645 -2.67 -6.21 -0.27
C PHE A 645 -1.25 -6.18 -0.84
N ASP A 646 -0.75 -7.34 -1.27
CA ASP A 646 0.55 -7.49 -1.90
C ASP A 646 0.36 -7.36 -3.41
N LEU A 647 0.76 -6.20 -3.96
CA LEU A 647 0.50 -5.82 -5.36
C LEU A 647 1.77 -5.81 -6.20
N ASN A 648 1.60 -6.14 -7.48
CA ASN A 648 2.59 -5.91 -8.52
C ASN A 648 2.01 -5.05 -9.64
N VAL A 649 2.91 -4.36 -10.33
CA VAL A 649 2.63 -3.73 -11.62
C VAL A 649 3.54 -4.35 -12.67
N VAL A 650 2.97 -4.66 -13.82
CA VAL A 650 3.70 -5.07 -15.02
C VAL A 650 3.46 -4.04 -16.11
N ASN A 651 4.51 -3.29 -16.46
CA ASN A 651 4.54 -2.42 -17.62
C ASN A 651 5.24 -3.14 -18.80
N THR A 652 4.67 -2.99 -19.99
CA THR A 652 5.23 -3.54 -21.24
C THR A 652 5.18 -2.57 -22.41
N THR A 653 4.14 -1.75 -22.49
CA THR A 653 3.91 -0.77 -23.57
C THR A 653 3.30 0.55 -23.06
N GLY A 654 3.28 0.76 -21.74
CA GLY A 654 2.75 1.96 -21.11
C GLY A 654 3.58 3.20 -21.44
N VAL A 655 2.95 4.35 -21.23
CA VAL A 655 3.53 5.66 -21.50
C VAL A 655 3.46 6.52 -20.25
N VAL A 656 4.38 7.48 -20.15
CA VAL A 656 4.29 8.52 -19.11
C VAL A 656 2.97 9.28 -19.28
N PHE A 657 2.31 9.57 -18.17
CA PHE A 657 1.11 10.40 -18.11
C PHE A 657 1.40 11.80 -18.66
N ALA A 658 0.43 12.39 -19.36
CA ALA A 658 0.64 13.67 -20.04
C ALA A 658 0.98 14.81 -19.06
N GLY A 659 0.48 14.76 -17.82
CA GLY A 659 0.52 15.91 -16.90
C GLY A 659 -0.32 17.09 -17.42
N GLU A 660 -0.69 17.99 -16.52
CA GLU A 660 -1.49 19.16 -16.90
C GLU A 660 -0.67 20.19 -17.67
N GLU A 661 -1.29 20.82 -18.67
CA GLU A 661 -0.64 21.81 -19.53
C GLU A 661 -1.04 23.22 -19.12
N LEU A 662 -0.43 23.74 -18.05
CA LEU A 662 -0.76 25.08 -17.54
C LEU A 662 -0.19 26.22 -18.43
N PHE A 663 0.84 25.95 -19.24
CA PHE A 663 1.55 26.96 -20.05
C PHE A 663 1.98 26.47 -21.44
N ALA A 664 1.01 26.23 -22.32
CA ALA A 664 1.13 25.74 -23.72
C ALA A 664 2.00 26.59 -24.70
N SER A 665 2.73 27.61 -24.21
CA SER A 665 3.62 28.46 -25.03
C SER A 665 5.10 28.18 -24.84
N ILE A 666 5.48 27.42 -23.81
CA ILE A 666 6.85 26.88 -23.67
C ILE A 666 6.96 25.63 -24.56
N GLY A 667 8.09 25.46 -25.24
CA GLY A 667 8.39 24.30 -26.08
C GLY A 667 8.65 23.00 -25.29
N VAL A 668 7.89 22.73 -24.24
CA VAL A 668 7.90 21.45 -23.51
C VAL A 668 7.50 20.35 -24.49
N PRO A 669 8.19 19.20 -24.52
CA PRO A 669 7.80 18.07 -25.37
C PRO A 669 6.36 17.59 -25.12
N ALA A 670 5.81 16.84 -26.08
CA ALA A 670 4.59 16.07 -25.83
C ALA A 670 4.92 14.92 -24.86
N ASN A 671 4.23 14.87 -23.72
CA ASN A 671 4.70 14.14 -22.53
C ASN A 671 4.59 12.60 -22.58
N ASN A 672 3.86 12.01 -23.51
CA ASN A 672 3.68 10.54 -23.58
C ASN A 672 4.91 9.83 -24.17
N PHE A 673 6.00 9.77 -23.41
CA PHE A 673 7.17 8.97 -23.75
C PHE A 673 6.92 7.48 -23.50
N PRO A 674 7.37 6.57 -24.40
CA PRO A 674 7.32 5.13 -24.16
C PRO A 674 8.17 4.75 -22.94
N VAL A 675 7.56 4.11 -21.95
CA VAL A 675 8.26 3.68 -20.74
C VAL A 675 8.84 2.27 -20.96
N PRO A 676 10.12 2.02 -20.66
CA PRO A 676 10.72 0.68 -20.77
C PRO A 676 9.91 -0.39 -20.03
N PRO A 677 9.87 -1.65 -20.50
CA PRO A 677 9.21 -2.73 -19.79
C PRO A 677 9.82 -2.91 -18.39
N PHE A 678 8.95 -2.98 -17.37
CA PHE A 678 9.37 -3.13 -15.97
C PHE A 678 8.34 -3.93 -15.18
N THR A 679 8.80 -4.46 -14.05
CA THR A 679 7.93 -4.94 -12.98
C THR A 679 8.35 -4.26 -11.67
N ARG A 680 7.38 -3.87 -10.84
CA ARG A 680 7.60 -3.40 -9.47
C ARG A 680 6.61 -4.09 -8.54
N PHE A 681 7.02 -4.26 -7.28
CA PHE A 681 6.23 -4.90 -6.22
C PHE A 681 6.14 -3.96 -5.02
N THR A 682 5.01 -3.97 -4.32
CA THR A 682 4.80 -3.22 -3.08
C THR A 682 3.64 -3.84 -2.29
N SER A 683 3.37 -3.32 -1.10
CA SER A 683 2.18 -3.70 -0.34
C SER A 683 1.61 -2.56 0.49
N ALA A 684 0.31 -2.66 0.75
CA ALA A 684 -0.46 -1.81 1.66
C ALA A 684 -1.31 -2.67 2.60
N SER A 685 -1.86 -2.06 3.66
CA SER A 685 -2.66 -2.78 4.65
C SER A 685 -3.65 -1.88 5.39
N ALA A 686 -4.83 -2.43 5.69
CA ALA A 686 -5.92 -1.74 6.38
C ALA A 686 -6.49 -2.59 7.51
N VAL A 687 -6.90 -1.95 8.61
CA VAL A 687 -7.65 -2.61 9.69
C VAL A 687 -9.15 -2.48 9.42
N VAL A 688 -9.88 -3.60 9.47
CA VAL A 688 -11.34 -3.61 9.32
C VAL A 688 -11.97 -4.00 10.65
N ASN A 689 -12.75 -3.07 11.21
CA ASN A 689 -13.44 -3.22 12.49
C ASN A 689 -14.90 -3.67 12.28
N GLY A 690 -15.38 -4.59 13.11
CA GLY A 690 -16.77 -5.06 13.12
C GLY A 690 -17.13 -6.09 12.04
N ALA A 691 -16.18 -6.47 11.16
CA ALA A 691 -16.39 -7.51 10.15
C ALA A 691 -16.64 -8.89 10.81
N PRO A 692 -17.64 -9.66 10.33
CA PRO A 692 -18.01 -10.96 10.88
C PRO A 692 -16.99 -12.05 10.50
N ASN A 693 -16.77 -13.02 11.39
CA ASN A 693 -16.03 -14.24 11.03
C ASN A 693 -16.99 -15.24 10.37
N ALA A 694 -16.53 -15.90 9.30
CA ALA A 694 -17.31 -16.89 8.55
C ALA A 694 -17.87 -18.03 9.44
N PRO A 695 -18.98 -18.67 9.06
CA PRO A 695 -19.62 -19.71 9.88
C PRO A 695 -18.68 -20.89 10.16
N LEU A 696 -18.48 -21.22 11.44
CA LEU A 696 -17.62 -22.32 11.85
C LEU A 696 -18.40 -23.64 11.84
N PHE A 697 -17.93 -24.60 11.05
CA PHE A 697 -18.38 -25.99 11.14
C PHE A 697 -17.92 -26.61 12.47
N SER A 698 -18.80 -27.37 13.12
CA SER A 698 -18.46 -28.07 14.36
C SER A 698 -17.49 -29.22 14.08
N ALA A 699 -16.67 -29.58 15.07
CA ALA A 699 -15.72 -30.70 14.98
C ALA A 699 -16.37 -32.09 14.81
N ALA A 700 -17.70 -32.19 14.90
CA ALA A 700 -18.45 -33.40 14.53
C ALA A 700 -18.74 -33.49 13.01
N THR A 701 -18.63 -32.37 12.30
CA THR A 701 -18.76 -32.33 10.83
C THR A 701 -17.46 -32.86 10.21
N PRO A 702 -17.50 -33.91 9.36
CA PRO A 702 -16.29 -34.61 8.89
C PRO A 702 -15.56 -33.88 7.74
N CYS A 703 -15.32 -32.58 7.88
CA CYS A 703 -14.64 -31.77 6.86
C CYS A 703 -13.20 -32.26 6.63
N GLY A 704 -12.81 -32.38 5.35
CA GLY A 704 -11.52 -32.93 4.93
C GLY A 704 -11.37 -34.45 5.12
N GLN A 705 -12.36 -35.14 5.71
CA GLN A 705 -12.27 -36.58 5.96
C GLN A 705 -12.58 -37.41 4.71
N VAL A 706 -12.03 -38.63 4.71
CA VAL A 706 -12.41 -39.70 3.77
C VAL A 706 -13.20 -40.75 4.54
N LEU A 707 -14.50 -40.84 4.28
CA LEU A 707 -15.41 -41.81 4.89
C LEU A 707 -15.52 -43.06 4.01
N ALA A 708 -15.64 -44.24 4.63
CA ALA A 708 -15.91 -45.49 3.92
C ALA A 708 -17.44 -45.74 3.82
N ALA A 709 -17.89 -46.28 2.69
CA ALA A 709 -19.28 -46.70 2.48
C ALA A 709 -19.35 -48.04 1.73
N THR A 710 -20.51 -48.70 1.79
CA THR A 710 -20.82 -49.93 1.04
C THR A 710 -22.02 -49.66 0.13
N VAL A 711 -22.04 -50.21 -1.09
CA VAL A 711 -23.16 -49.99 -2.03
C VAL A 711 -24.43 -50.65 -1.49
N GLY A 712 -25.52 -49.88 -1.38
CA GLY A 712 -26.76 -50.34 -0.74
C GLY A 712 -26.74 -50.28 0.79
N GLN A 713 -25.80 -49.56 1.39
CA GLN A 713 -25.85 -49.18 2.81
C GLN A 713 -25.74 -47.66 2.94
N THR A 714 -26.72 -47.03 3.58
CA THR A 714 -26.74 -45.59 3.82
C THR A 714 -25.65 -45.19 4.82
N LEU A 715 -24.68 -44.41 4.36
CA LEU A 715 -23.75 -43.68 5.20
C LEU A 715 -24.44 -42.42 5.75
N SER A 716 -24.48 -42.27 7.07
CA SER A 716 -25.04 -41.08 7.74
C SER A 716 -23.97 -40.35 8.53
N PHE A 717 -23.86 -39.03 8.37
CA PHE A 717 -22.98 -38.19 9.18
C PHE A 717 -23.60 -36.82 9.51
N PRO A 718 -23.32 -36.25 10.69
CA PRO A 718 -23.84 -34.94 11.07
C PRO A 718 -23.08 -33.81 10.34
N VAL A 719 -23.80 -32.72 10.12
CA VAL A 719 -23.26 -31.43 9.66
C VAL A 719 -23.87 -30.36 10.57
N SER A 720 -23.03 -29.50 11.13
CA SER A 720 -23.49 -28.43 12.01
C SER A 720 -22.56 -27.23 11.89
N ALA A 721 -23.14 -26.03 11.71
CA ALA A 721 -22.39 -24.77 11.56
C ALA A 721 -22.98 -23.65 12.42
N THR A 722 -22.10 -22.79 12.95
CA THR A 722 -22.42 -21.71 13.90
C THR A 722 -21.89 -20.39 13.35
N SER A 723 -22.64 -19.29 13.41
CA SER A 723 -22.07 -17.96 13.05
C SER A 723 -21.42 -17.31 14.27
N SER A 724 -20.41 -16.47 14.04
CA SER A 724 -19.65 -15.78 15.09
C SER A 724 -20.39 -14.62 15.74
N THR A 725 -21.50 -14.16 15.18
CA THR A 725 -22.14 -12.86 15.47
C THR A 725 -23.13 -12.88 16.65
N GLY A 726 -23.28 -14.02 17.34
CA GLY A 726 -23.86 -14.08 18.69
C GLY A 726 -25.36 -13.81 18.86
N GLY A 727 -26.12 -13.54 17.77
CA GLY A 727 -27.56 -13.19 17.89
C GLY A 727 -28.50 -13.60 16.74
N VAL A 728 -27.99 -13.94 15.55
CA VAL A 728 -28.80 -14.27 14.35
C VAL A 728 -28.23 -15.49 13.62
N GLY A 729 -28.95 -16.07 12.66
CA GLY A 729 -28.74 -17.43 12.17
C GLY A 729 -27.53 -17.63 11.24
N ALA A 730 -26.92 -18.81 11.32
CA ALA A 730 -26.20 -19.38 10.19
C ALA A 730 -27.23 -20.10 9.29
N MET A 731 -26.97 -20.13 7.98
CA MET A 731 -27.74 -20.90 6.99
C MET A 731 -26.81 -21.90 6.30
N VAL A 732 -27.00 -23.18 6.58
CA VAL A 732 -26.36 -24.25 5.79
C VAL A 732 -27.12 -24.35 4.46
N THR A 733 -26.36 -24.34 3.37
CA THR A 733 -26.82 -24.42 1.98
C THR A 733 -25.95 -25.40 1.20
N LEU A 734 -26.38 -25.76 -0.01
CA LEU A 734 -25.56 -26.48 -0.97
C LEU A 734 -25.54 -25.72 -2.29
N SER A 735 -24.35 -25.46 -2.82
CA SER A 735 -24.15 -25.14 -4.23
C SER A 735 -23.30 -26.24 -4.85
N GLY A 736 -23.84 -26.84 -5.91
CA GLY A 736 -23.41 -28.14 -6.43
C GLY A 736 -24.53 -29.18 -6.28
N ASN A 737 -24.77 -29.95 -7.35
CA ASN A 737 -25.73 -31.04 -7.29
C ASN A 737 -25.23 -32.12 -6.33
N LEU A 738 -26.08 -32.52 -5.38
CA LEU A 738 -25.81 -33.69 -4.54
C LEU A 738 -25.55 -34.93 -5.43
N PRO A 739 -24.53 -35.76 -5.12
CA PRO A 739 -24.36 -37.05 -5.78
C PRO A 739 -25.65 -37.86 -5.71
N ALA A 740 -25.98 -38.59 -6.80
CA ALA A 740 -27.18 -39.42 -6.82
C ALA A 740 -27.16 -40.39 -5.62
N GLY A 741 -28.25 -40.43 -4.84
CA GLY A 741 -28.34 -41.18 -3.59
C GLY A 741 -28.02 -40.39 -2.32
N ALA A 742 -27.54 -39.13 -2.42
CA ALA A 742 -27.34 -38.25 -1.26
C ALA A 742 -28.59 -37.42 -0.95
N SER A 743 -28.86 -37.22 0.34
CA SER A 743 -30.02 -36.50 0.88
C SER A 743 -29.68 -35.87 2.24
N THR A 744 -30.51 -34.95 2.74
CA THR A 744 -30.32 -34.34 4.06
C THR A 744 -31.58 -34.39 4.92
N THR A 745 -31.39 -34.46 6.24
CA THR A 745 -32.46 -34.38 7.24
C THR A 745 -32.07 -33.38 8.33
N PRO A 746 -32.70 -32.19 8.42
CA PRO A 746 -33.78 -31.68 7.57
C PRO A 746 -33.36 -31.48 6.10
N ALA A 747 -34.37 -31.34 5.23
CA ALA A 747 -34.15 -30.86 3.87
C ALA A 747 -33.64 -29.41 3.91
N LEU A 748 -32.76 -29.07 2.96
CA LEU A 748 -32.11 -27.76 2.87
C LEU A 748 -32.98 -26.71 2.17
N PRO A 749 -32.74 -25.40 2.40
CA PRO A 749 -31.73 -24.83 3.31
C PRO A 749 -32.11 -24.98 4.79
N VAL A 750 -31.11 -24.97 5.69
CA VAL A 750 -31.32 -25.12 7.15
C VAL A 750 -30.71 -23.93 7.88
N THR A 751 -31.52 -23.21 8.64
CA THR A 751 -31.14 -22.02 9.43
C THR A 751 -31.10 -22.30 10.94
N GLY A 752 -30.14 -21.75 11.67
CA GLY A 752 -30.12 -21.81 13.14
C GLY A 752 -28.82 -21.35 13.80
N GLN A 753 -28.77 -21.47 15.14
CA GLN A 753 -27.53 -21.40 15.92
C GLN A 753 -27.45 -22.57 16.91
N PRO A 754 -26.71 -23.65 16.58
CA PRO A 754 -26.09 -23.94 15.29
C PRO A 754 -27.12 -24.46 14.26
N ALA A 755 -26.95 -24.09 13.00
CA ALA A 755 -27.67 -24.69 11.87
C ALA A 755 -27.18 -26.13 11.68
N SER A 756 -28.07 -27.12 11.83
CA SER A 756 -27.66 -28.53 11.96
C SER A 756 -28.55 -29.50 11.18
N LEU A 757 -27.94 -30.47 10.52
CA LEU A 757 -28.59 -31.54 9.75
C LEU A 757 -27.77 -32.84 9.80
N THR A 758 -28.37 -33.94 9.35
CA THR A 758 -27.67 -35.18 9.01
C THR A 758 -27.66 -35.34 7.48
N VAL A 759 -26.49 -35.58 6.89
CA VAL A 759 -26.38 -36.06 5.51
C VAL A 759 -26.55 -37.57 5.51
N ASN A 760 -27.39 -38.09 4.62
CA ASN A 760 -27.60 -39.51 4.39
C ASN A 760 -27.28 -39.83 2.93
N PHE A 761 -26.29 -40.68 2.68
CA PHE A 761 -25.81 -41.03 1.35
C PHE A 761 -25.84 -42.54 1.13
N ASP A 762 -26.64 -42.99 0.17
CA ASP A 762 -26.63 -44.36 -0.35
C ASP A 762 -25.88 -44.38 -1.70
N PRO A 763 -24.61 -44.82 -1.75
CA PRO A 763 -23.80 -44.74 -2.96
C PRO A 763 -24.31 -45.73 -4.03
N PRO A 764 -24.70 -45.26 -5.24
CA PRO A 764 -25.38 -46.11 -6.24
C PRO A 764 -24.44 -47.08 -6.96
N SER A 765 -23.13 -46.94 -6.77
CA SER A 765 -22.08 -47.81 -7.32
C SER A 765 -20.78 -47.62 -6.53
N GLY A 766 -19.83 -48.55 -6.69
CA GLY A 766 -18.51 -48.43 -6.08
C GLY A 766 -17.67 -47.34 -6.78
N GLY A 767 -16.99 -46.51 -5.99
CA GLY A 767 -16.25 -45.35 -6.49
C GLY A 767 -16.01 -44.29 -5.42
N THR A 768 -15.39 -43.18 -5.80
CA THR A 768 -15.13 -42.03 -4.92
C THR A 768 -16.08 -40.90 -5.24
N PHE A 769 -16.75 -40.36 -4.22
CA PHE A 769 -17.71 -39.26 -4.34
C PHE A 769 -17.29 -38.12 -3.41
N THR A 770 -17.38 -36.87 -3.86
CA THR A 770 -17.10 -35.69 -3.03
C THR A 770 -18.38 -34.91 -2.81
N LEU A 771 -18.74 -34.69 -1.54
CA LEU A 771 -19.83 -33.83 -1.12
C LEU A 771 -19.25 -32.48 -0.70
N THR A 772 -19.72 -31.39 -1.29
CA THR A 772 -19.32 -30.02 -0.94
C THR A 772 -20.48 -29.35 -0.21
N ILE A 773 -20.23 -28.85 1.00
CA ILE A 773 -21.22 -28.34 1.94
C ILE A 773 -20.87 -26.90 2.30
N ASN A 774 -21.82 -25.97 2.20
CA ASN A 774 -21.56 -24.56 2.46
C ASN A 774 -22.38 -24.07 3.66
N ALA A 775 -21.78 -23.23 4.49
CA ALA A 775 -22.46 -22.50 5.54
C ALA A 775 -22.28 -21.01 5.27
N MET A 776 -23.39 -20.31 5.07
CA MET A 776 -23.47 -18.86 4.83
C MET A 776 -24.10 -18.18 6.06
N ASP A 777 -23.69 -16.97 6.43
CA ASP A 777 -24.44 -16.16 7.41
C ASP A 777 -25.37 -15.13 6.72
N GLU A 778 -26.16 -14.41 7.52
CA GLU A 778 -27.08 -13.38 7.03
C GLU A 778 -26.39 -12.15 6.40
N MET A 779 -25.05 -12.07 6.45
CA MET A 779 -24.22 -11.06 5.76
C MET A 779 -23.52 -11.60 4.51
N GLY A 780 -23.78 -12.86 4.14
CA GLY A 780 -23.22 -13.50 2.94
C GLY A 780 -21.86 -14.19 3.14
N THR A 781 -21.27 -14.11 4.34
CA THR A 781 -19.97 -14.73 4.63
C THR A 781 -20.08 -16.25 4.53
N MET A 782 -19.25 -16.90 3.69
CA MET A 782 -19.32 -18.34 3.46
C MET A 782 -18.09 -19.11 3.96
N SER A 783 -18.36 -20.26 4.56
CA SER A 783 -17.40 -21.35 4.79
C SER A 783 -17.79 -22.58 3.96
N THR A 784 -16.79 -23.28 3.41
CA THR A 784 -16.98 -24.51 2.64
C THR A 784 -16.33 -25.71 3.35
N CYS A 785 -17.04 -26.83 3.37
CA CYS A 785 -16.64 -28.11 3.94
C CYS A 785 -16.76 -29.20 2.88
N GLN A 786 -15.66 -29.84 2.50
CA GLN A 786 -15.68 -31.01 1.62
C GLN A 786 -15.58 -32.31 2.42
N VAL A 787 -16.37 -33.31 2.05
CA VAL A 787 -16.33 -34.67 2.60
C VAL A 787 -16.17 -35.64 1.45
N THR A 788 -15.15 -36.49 1.49
CA THR A 788 -14.95 -37.54 0.48
C THR A 788 -15.51 -38.86 0.99
N VAL A 789 -16.20 -39.59 0.13
CA VAL A 789 -16.74 -40.93 0.44
C VAL A 789 -16.18 -41.93 -0.56
N MET A 790 -15.49 -42.96 -0.08
CA MET A 790 -15.07 -44.11 -0.88
C MET A 790 -16.07 -45.25 -0.67
N ALA A 791 -16.88 -45.54 -1.69
CA ALA A 791 -17.84 -46.63 -1.69
C ALA A 791 -17.22 -47.90 -2.28
N THR A 792 -17.25 -49.01 -1.54
CA THR A 792 -16.73 -50.31 -2.00
C THR A 792 -17.84 -51.35 -2.08
N GLY A 793 -17.97 -52.02 -3.23
CA GLY A 793 -18.70 -53.28 -3.39
C GLY A 793 -20.23 -53.22 -3.25
N GLY A 794 -20.94 -53.58 -4.32
CA GLY A 794 -22.27 -54.18 -4.22
C GLY A 794 -22.15 -55.71 -4.28
N PRO A 795 -23.13 -56.48 -3.77
CA PRO A 795 -23.09 -57.93 -3.80
C PRO A 795 -23.13 -58.44 -5.25
N THR A 796 -22.21 -59.34 -5.61
CA THR A 796 -22.38 -60.13 -6.83
C THR A 796 -23.49 -61.15 -6.59
N SER A 797 -24.61 -61.00 -7.29
CA SER A 797 -25.62 -62.04 -7.38
C SER A 797 -25.03 -63.21 -8.17
N ASN A 798 -24.46 -64.19 -7.46
CA ASN A 798 -23.91 -65.42 -8.04
C ASN A 798 -25.04 -66.36 -8.46
N ASP A 799 -25.92 -65.89 -9.34
CA ASP A 799 -27.02 -66.67 -9.92
C ASP A 799 -26.53 -67.32 -11.21
N ASN A 800 -25.97 -68.53 -11.07
CA ASN A 800 -25.43 -69.34 -12.16
C ASN A 800 -25.76 -70.82 -11.88
N ASP A 801 -27.04 -71.15 -11.98
CA ASP A 801 -27.56 -72.49 -12.24
C ASP A 801 -28.82 -72.36 -13.12
N ASP A 802 -29.19 -73.43 -13.83
CA ASP A 802 -30.38 -73.57 -14.69
C ASP A 802 -30.65 -72.47 -15.73
N CYS A 803 -29.75 -72.39 -16.72
CA CYS A 803 -30.20 -72.17 -18.10
C CYS A 803 -30.68 -73.51 -18.72
N ASP A 804 -31.95 -73.86 -18.53
CA ASP A 804 -32.60 -74.86 -19.40
C ASP A 804 -34.06 -74.49 -19.73
N ASN A 805 -34.51 -74.93 -20.91
CA ASN A 805 -35.87 -74.78 -21.45
C ASN A 805 -36.42 -73.35 -21.69
N CYS A 806 -35.77 -72.58 -22.57
CA CYS A 806 -36.45 -71.51 -23.33
C CYS A 806 -37.15 -72.06 -24.58
N SER A 807 -38.39 -72.54 -24.45
CA SER A 807 -39.18 -73.07 -25.57
C SER A 807 -40.06 -72.01 -26.26
N VAL A 808 -39.72 -71.76 -27.53
CA VAL A 808 -40.34 -70.85 -28.52
C VAL A 808 -41.87 -70.97 -28.67
N SER A 809 -42.60 -69.84 -28.74
CA SER A 809 -43.64 -69.61 -29.78
C SER A 809 -44.16 -68.15 -29.85
N ASP A 810 -44.27 -67.62 -31.06
CA ASP A 810 -44.90 -66.31 -31.38
C ASP A 810 -46.44 -66.35 -31.36
N GLY A 811 -47.10 -65.18 -31.26
CA GLY A 811 -48.23 -64.94 -32.18
C GLY A 811 -49.45 -64.08 -31.80
N ARG A 812 -49.30 -62.73 -31.81
CA ARG A 812 -50.33 -61.74 -32.27
C ARG A 812 -51.63 -61.56 -31.40
N PRO A 813 -52.53 -60.58 -31.70
CA PRO A 813 -52.28 -59.15 -32.00
C PRO A 813 -53.27 -58.14 -31.31
N GLY A 814 -52.91 -56.83 -31.35
CA GLY A 814 -53.75 -55.67 -30.98
C GLY A 814 -53.23 -54.96 -29.72
N GLY A 815 -53.16 -53.61 -29.58
CA GLY A 815 -53.80 -52.48 -30.27
C GLY A 815 -54.56 -51.66 -29.21
N TRP A 816 -54.41 -50.34 -29.02
CA TRP A 816 -53.96 -49.23 -29.88
C TRP A 816 -53.35 -48.05 -29.07
N GLN A 817 -52.62 -47.16 -29.77
CA GLN A 817 -52.32 -45.73 -29.46
C GLN A 817 -51.35 -45.40 -28.29
N ALA A 818 -50.45 -44.41 -28.40
CA ALA A 818 -49.95 -43.67 -29.59
C ALA A 818 -48.56 -43.05 -29.35
N LEU A 819 -47.78 -42.93 -30.43
CA LEU A 819 -46.49 -42.20 -30.58
C LEU A 819 -46.52 -41.49 -31.97
N PRO A 820 -45.54 -40.66 -32.40
CA PRO A 820 -44.24 -40.35 -31.79
C PRO A 820 -43.92 -38.83 -31.67
N ILE A 821 -42.73 -38.51 -31.15
CA ILE A 821 -41.97 -37.29 -31.48
C ILE A 821 -40.54 -37.72 -31.85
N LEU A 822 -39.94 -37.09 -32.86
CA LEU A 822 -38.55 -37.31 -33.27
C LEU A 822 -37.89 -35.98 -33.74
N LEU A 823 -36.67 -35.72 -33.26
CA LEU A 823 -35.70 -34.70 -33.71
C LEU A 823 -36.16 -33.23 -33.94
N ALA A 824 -35.85 -32.40 -32.93
CA ALA A 824 -34.83 -31.33 -32.98
C ALA A 824 -34.94 -30.07 -33.90
N ILE A 825 -34.54 -28.92 -33.31
CA ILE A 825 -34.01 -27.67 -33.89
C ILE A 825 -35.00 -26.51 -34.24
N LEU A 826 -34.60 -25.29 -33.82
CA LEU A 826 -35.05 -23.91 -34.17
C LEU A 826 -36.39 -23.33 -33.63
N GLY A 827 -36.31 -22.15 -32.99
CA GLY A 827 -37.39 -21.20 -32.67
C GLY A 827 -38.33 -21.62 -31.52
N PHE A 828 -38.56 -20.87 -30.43
CA PHE A 828 -38.26 -19.48 -30.05
C PHE A 828 -39.04 -18.38 -30.81
N LEU A 829 -40.38 -18.33 -30.64
CA LEU A 829 -41.18 -17.18 -31.10
C LEU A 829 -42.53 -17.01 -30.35
N MET A 830 -42.63 -15.95 -29.52
CA MET A 830 -43.88 -15.26 -29.10
C MET A 830 -44.92 -16.06 -28.26
N TRP A 831 -45.96 -15.49 -27.61
CA TRP A 831 -46.63 -14.17 -27.42
C TRP A 831 -47.10 -14.11 -25.92
N ARG A 832 -47.68 -13.10 -25.24
CA ARG A 832 -48.11 -11.66 -25.32
C ARG A 832 -48.62 -11.29 -23.88
N ALA A 833 -48.99 -10.09 -23.42
CA ALA A 833 -48.95 -8.65 -23.75
C ALA A 833 -49.28 -7.90 -22.42
N ARG A 834 -49.31 -6.56 -22.22
CA ARG A 834 -49.47 -5.34 -23.03
C ARG A 834 -48.53 -4.25 -22.44
N LYS A 835 -47.94 -3.26 -23.12
CA LYS A 835 -48.27 -2.38 -24.29
C LYS A 835 -48.98 -1.07 -23.89
N ILE A 836 -48.60 0.10 -24.50
CA ILE A 836 -48.95 1.54 -24.23
C ILE A 836 -47.80 2.22 -23.44
N ARG A 837 -47.10 3.31 -23.83
CA ARG A 837 -46.96 4.21 -25.04
C ARG A 837 -45.44 4.46 -25.27
N VAL A 838 -44.92 5.14 -26.29
CA VAL A 838 -45.30 5.49 -27.68
C VAL A 838 -46.72 6.02 -28.03
N VAL A 839 -46.92 7.16 -28.70
CA VAL A 839 -45.97 8.11 -29.30
C VAL A 839 -46.03 9.50 -28.64
N GLU A 840 -44.94 10.25 -28.60
CA GLU A 840 -43.62 9.91 -29.15
C GLU A 840 -42.81 9.08 -28.15
#